data_AF-A0A2G3AG58-F1
#
_entry.id   AF-A0A2G3AG58-F1
#
_cell.length_a   1.000
_cell.length_b   1.000
_cell.length_c   1.000
_cell.angle_alpha   90.00
_cell.angle_beta   90.00
_cell.angle_gamma   90.00
#
_symmetry.space_group_name_H-M   'P 1'
#
loop_
_entity.id
_entity.type
_entity.pdbx_description
1 polymer ?
#
loop_
_entity_poly.entity_id
_entity_poly.type
_entity_poly.pdbx_seq_one_letter_code
_entity_poly.pdbx_strand_id
1 'polypeptide(L)'
;MPPKWSLGYHQCRWSYVPDARVREIARTFREKKIPCDVIWMDIDYMNGFRCFTFNKARSFYFTLISLILQPERFPDPKSLVEELHQSGFKAIWMLDPGIKYEKGYFAYDSGSEADVWVQTADGRPYIGDVWPGPCVFPDFTQSKARSWWSNLVKDFIFNGVDGIWNDMNEPAIFKTVTKTMPESNIHRGDPEFGGCQNHSYYHNVYGMLMARSTYEGMELANGNKRPFVLTRAGFVGSQRYAATWTGDNLSTWEHLHMSIPMVLQLGLSGQPLTGPDIGGFAGNATPRMFGRWMGIGSLFPFCRAHSEADTNDHEPWSFGEECEEVCRLALERRYRLLQHIYTLFYLAHTRGTPVVAPIFFADPKDTELRKLENSFLLGPILVYASTHHDEELGTVQHHLPRGIWLSFDFDDSHPDLPALYLRGGSIIPVGPLYQHVGQANLSDDLTLLIALDENGKAEGFIFEDEGDGYEYSQGGFLLTTYIAEFQSSIVTVQVSKTEGNWRRPKRRLHVRVLLGKGAMLDAWGSDGEIIQLAMPSETDVSSLVSASEEKYRSRLESAKRIPDVETVSGHKGVELSRTPVVLKSVDWELKVVPWIGGRILSMDHIPSGTQWLHSRVEINGYEEYSGSEYRSAGCTEEYSVIVQDLEQEGESESLMLEGDIGGGLVMERHLSLPKDNSKVFRIDSGIVARGVGAGSGGFSRLVCLRVHPMFTLLNPTESYVSFTSINGSKHELWPESGEQVFEGDLRPKGEWMLVDRYLGLGLVNRFNIDQVHKCMVHWGDRAVNLELWSEERPVSKESPLKISHECYKGNKIDDLDVILTFLQLIIGCLFRVSNSMM
;
A
#
# COMPACT_ATOMS: atom_id res chain seq x y z
N MET A 1 -11.62 -21.40 9.34
CA MET A 1 -12.85 -20.78 8.82
C MET A 1 -13.07 -19.45 9.51
N PRO A 2 -13.23 -18.31 8.80
CA PRO A 2 -13.56 -17.03 9.45
C PRO A 2 -14.99 -17.03 10.01
N PRO A 3 -15.30 -16.18 11.01
CA PRO A 3 -16.69 -15.88 11.35
C PRO A 3 -17.34 -15.08 10.22
N LYS A 4 -18.61 -15.35 9.90
CA LYS A 4 -19.30 -14.81 8.72
C LYS A 4 -19.35 -13.27 8.69
N TRP A 5 -19.47 -12.63 9.85
CA TRP A 5 -19.46 -11.16 9.98
C TRP A 5 -18.15 -10.52 9.53
N SER A 6 -17.02 -11.24 9.64
CA SER A 6 -15.71 -10.73 9.21
C SER A 6 -15.52 -10.71 7.69
N LEU A 7 -16.48 -11.27 6.96
CA LEU A 7 -16.56 -11.20 5.51
C LEU A 7 -17.46 -10.04 5.05
N GLY A 8 -18.07 -9.29 5.96
CA GLY A 8 -18.77 -8.05 5.65
C GLY A 8 -17.82 -6.95 5.19
N TYR A 9 -18.31 -5.72 5.20
CA TYR A 9 -17.48 -4.52 5.02
C TYR A 9 -17.05 -3.96 6.37
N HIS A 10 -15.82 -3.45 6.41
CA HIS A 10 -15.14 -2.93 7.59
C HIS A 10 -14.78 -1.46 7.38
N GLN A 11 -15.16 -0.58 8.30
CA GLN A 11 -14.77 0.84 8.29
C GLN A 11 -13.75 1.13 9.38
N CYS A 12 -12.62 1.75 9.00
CA CYS A 12 -11.56 2.17 9.90
C CYS A 12 -11.05 3.57 9.52
N ARG A 13 -10.37 4.20 10.47
CA ARG A 13 -9.52 5.39 10.32
C ARG A 13 -8.62 5.46 11.54
N TRP A 14 -7.38 5.92 11.36
CA TRP A 14 -6.55 6.45 12.44
C TRP A 14 -6.91 7.92 12.62
N SER A 15 -7.63 8.35 13.66
CA SER A 15 -8.48 7.58 14.55
C SER A 15 -9.90 8.16 14.54
N TYR A 16 -10.91 7.32 14.81
CA TYR A 16 -12.21 7.83 15.25
C TYR A 16 -12.17 8.19 16.74
N VAL A 17 -12.10 9.48 17.03
CA VAL A 17 -12.02 10.00 18.41
C VAL A 17 -12.91 11.24 18.53
N PRO A 18 -13.67 11.39 19.64
CA PRO A 18 -13.90 10.43 20.73
C PRO A 18 -14.89 9.33 20.32
N ASP A 19 -15.30 8.48 21.26
CA ASP A 19 -16.32 7.43 21.06
C ASP A 19 -17.65 7.93 20.47
N ALA A 20 -17.99 9.21 20.65
CA ALA A 20 -19.12 9.85 19.98
C ALA A 20 -18.99 9.86 18.45
N ARG A 21 -17.78 10.01 17.89
CA ARG A 21 -17.52 9.88 16.45
C ARG A 21 -17.76 8.46 15.98
N VAL A 22 -17.37 7.45 16.75
CA VAL A 22 -17.66 6.04 16.43
C VAL A 22 -19.17 5.80 16.31
N ARG A 23 -19.96 6.32 17.26
CA ARG A 23 -21.44 6.25 17.21
C ARG A 23 -22.02 6.98 16.02
N GLU A 24 -21.51 8.16 15.71
CA GLU A 24 -21.91 8.93 14.53
C GLU A 24 -21.70 8.12 13.25
N ILE A 25 -20.51 7.57 13.04
CA ILE A 25 -20.18 6.75 11.86
C ILE A 25 -21.13 5.56 11.74
N ALA A 26 -21.32 4.80 12.83
CA ALA A 26 -22.22 3.64 12.84
C ALA A 26 -23.66 4.03 12.49
N ARG A 27 -24.17 5.13 13.06
CA ARG A 27 -25.51 5.66 12.75
C ARG A 27 -25.61 6.08 11.29
N THR A 28 -24.62 6.81 10.77
CA THR A 28 -24.63 7.32 9.40
C THR A 28 -24.66 6.20 8.35
N PHE A 29 -23.95 5.09 8.57
CA PHE A 29 -24.07 3.90 7.72
C PHE A 29 -25.52 3.38 7.62
N ARG A 30 -26.20 3.29 8.76
CA ARG A 30 -27.59 2.82 8.82
C ARG A 30 -28.57 3.81 8.21
N GLU A 31 -28.37 5.11 8.44
CA GLU A 31 -29.18 6.18 7.84
C GLU A 31 -29.04 6.21 6.30
N LYS A 32 -27.82 6.05 5.79
CA LYS A 32 -27.52 6.04 4.34
C LYS A 32 -27.78 4.70 3.66
N LYS A 33 -28.19 3.69 4.42
CA LYS A 33 -28.43 2.30 3.96
C LYS A 33 -27.23 1.70 3.23
N ILE A 34 -26.03 1.99 3.72
CA ILE A 34 -24.79 1.43 3.19
C ILE A 34 -24.41 0.23 4.07
N PRO A 35 -24.32 -1.00 3.52
CA PRO A 35 -24.00 -2.18 4.30
C PRO A 35 -22.62 -2.12 4.98
N CYS A 36 -22.57 -2.38 6.28
CA CYS A 36 -21.32 -2.40 7.06
C CYS A 36 -21.50 -3.26 8.32
N ASP A 37 -20.51 -4.13 8.59
CA ASP A 37 -20.52 -5.08 9.71
C ASP A 37 -19.57 -4.68 10.83
N VAL A 38 -18.51 -3.91 10.55
CA VAL A 38 -17.42 -3.72 11.53
C VAL A 38 -16.91 -2.29 11.57
N ILE A 39 -16.79 -1.74 12.78
CA ILE A 39 -16.08 -0.48 13.05
C ILE A 39 -14.81 -0.77 13.85
N TRP A 40 -13.72 -0.10 13.50
CA TRP A 40 -12.39 -0.32 14.08
C TRP A 40 -11.98 0.84 14.98
N MET A 41 -11.25 0.50 16.04
CA MET A 41 -10.68 1.42 17.00
C MET A 41 -9.15 1.34 16.90
N ASP A 42 -8.58 2.37 16.30
CA ASP A 42 -7.14 2.57 16.13
C ASP A 42 -6.48 3.16 17.41
N ILE A 43 -5.16 3.31 17.44
CA ILE A 43 -4.29 3.57 18.59
C ILE A 43 -4.78 4.60 19.61
N ASP A 44 -5.50 5.64 19.17
CA ASP A 44 -5.92 6.74 20.05
C ASP A 44 -6.97 6.36 21.10
N TYR A 45 -7.55 5.16 21.03
CA TYR A 45 -8.39 4.66 22.11
C TYR A 45 -7.61 4.36 23.39
N MET A 46 -6.31 4.06 23.26
CA MET A 46 -5.45 3.67 24.37
C MET A 46 -5.09 4.86 25.26
N ASN A 47 -4.85 4.61 26.55
CA ASN A 47 -4.35 5.65 27.46
C ASN A 47 -2.85 5.87 27.25
N GLY A 48 -2.48 6.90 26.48
CA GLY A 48 -1.09 7.23 26.17
C GLY A 48 -0.38 6.09 25.43
N PHE A 49 -1.09 5.47 24.49
CA PHE A 49 -0.63 4.34 23.66
C PHE A 49 -0.28 3.07 24.45
N ARG A 50 -0.72 2.95 25.72
CA ARG A 50 -0.55 1.72 26.49
C ARG A 50 -1.56 0.67 26.03
N CYS A 51 -1.09 -0.42 25.44
CA CYS A 51 -1.91 -1.57 25.07
C CYS A 51 -2.80 -2.07 26.23
N PHE A 52 -3.93 -2.71 25.92
CA PHE A 52 -4.88 -3.22 26.92
C PHE A 52 -5.46 -2.16 27.88
N THR A 53 -5.32 -0.87 27.58
CA THR A 53 -5.95 0.23 28.31
C THR A 53 -6.91 0.98 27.41
N PHE A 54 -7.80 1.74 28.03
CA PHE A 54 -8.63 2.72 27.34
C PHE A 54 -8.35 4.08 27.96
N ASN A 55 -8.43 5.15 27.19
CA ASN A 55 -8.38 6.53 27.67
C ASN A 55 -9.70 6.87 28.41
N LYS A 56 -9.83 6.27 29.60
CA LYS A 56 -10.90 6.49 30.58
C LYS A 56 -10.49 7.65 31.49
N ALA A 57 -11.49 8.39 31.98
CA ALA A 57 -11.29 9.46 32.96
C ALA A 57 -10.35 9.04 34.12
N ARG A 58 -9.52 10.00 34.59
CA ARG A 58 -8.53 9.90 35.67
C ARG A 58 -8.91 8.93 36.80
N SER A 59 -8.00 8.00 37.11
CA SER A 59 -7.88 7.49 38.48
C SER A 59 -7.32 8.59 39.38
N PHE A 60 -7.95 8.78 40.53
CA PHE A 60 -7.72 9.80 41.54
C PHE A 60 -6.28 9.75 42.11
N TYR A 61 -5.28 10.34 41.46
CA TYR A 61 -4.06 10.80 42.15
C TYR A 61 -3.54 12.12 41.58
N PHE A 62 -3.44 13.08 42.49
CA PHE A 62 -3.05 14.47 42.31
C PHE A 62 -1.55 14.58 41.97
N THR A 63 -1.19 15.22 40.85
CA THR A 63 0.07 15.97 40.77
C THR A 63 -0.10 17.17 39.85
N LEU A 64 0.28 18.35 40.36
CA LEU A 64 -0.12 19.68 39.88
C LEU A 64 0.58 20.16 38.58
N ILE A 65 1.13 19.26 37.75
CA ILE A 65 1.90 19.61 36.54
C ILE A 65 1.43 18.78 35.33
N SER A 66 0.12 18.78 35.06
CA SER A 66 -0.45 18.25 33.79
C SER A 66 -1.68 19.06 33.40
N LEU A 67 -1.49 20.38 33.31
CA LEU A 67 -2.43 21.36 32.80
C LEU A 67 -2.36 21.47 31.26
N ILE A 68 -2.36 20.32 30.58
CA ILE A 68 -2.75 20.22 29.17
C ILE A 68 -3.82 19.13 29.12
N LEU A 69 -5.08 19.59 29.16
CA LEU A 69 -6.30 18.78 29.13
C LEU A 69 -6.32 17.91 27.86
N GLN A 70 -6.09 16.60 27.98
CA GLN A 70 -6.63 15.68 26.98
C GLN A 70 -8.09 15.38 27.39
N PRO A 71 -9.09 15.77 26.57
CA PRO A 71 -10.49 15.43 26.85
C PRO A 71 -10.68 13.91 26.84
N GLU A 72 -11.67 13.42 27.60
CA GLU A 72 -12.05 12.00 27.62
C GLU A 72 -12.35 11.49 26.21
N ARG A 73 -11.75 10.36 25.83
CA ARG A 73 -11.92 9.81 24.48
C ARG A 73 -12.80 8.55 24.47
N PHE A 74 -12.63 7.66 25.45
CA PHE A 74 -13.35 6.37 25.53
C PHE A 74 -13.66 5.99 27.00
N PRO A 75 -14.59 6.70 27.67
CA PRO A 75 -14.87 6.50 29.10
C PRO A 75 -15.49 5.14 29.41
N ASP A 76 -16.39 4.64 28.55
CA ASP A 76 -17.08 3.35 28.72
C ASP A 76 -17.08 2.54 27.41
N PRO A 77 -16.01 1.75 27.16
CA PRO A 77 -15.92 0.94 25.95
C PRO A 77 -16.98 -0.17 25.89
N LYS A 78 -17.48 -0.66 27.03
CA LYS A 78 -18.51 -1.72 27.03
C LYS A 78 -19.82 -1.18 26.50
N SER A 79 -20.26 -0.04 27.03
CA SER A 79 -21.47 0.64 26.58
C SER A 79 -21.40 0.99 25.08
N LEU A 80 -20.27 1.53 24.62
CA LEU A 80 -20.05 1.79 23.18
C LEU A 80 -20.27 0.52 22.33
N VAL A 81 -19.67 -0.60 22.75
CA VAL A 81 -19.77 -1.84 21.99
C VAL A 81 -21.17 -2.46 22.06
N GLU A 82 -21.85 -2.36 23.19
CA GLU A 82 -23.26 -2.78 23.31
C GLU A 82 -24.17 -2.00 22.34
N GLU A 83 -23.97 -0.69 22.19
CA GLU A 83 -24.71 0.13 21.21
C GLU A 83 -24.37 -0.25 19.76
N LEU A 84 -23.09 -0.54 19.47
CA LEU A 84 -22.67 -1.05 18.15
C LEU A 84 -23.34 -2.39 17.85
N HIS A 85 -23.37 -3.31 18.80
CA HIS A 85 -24.02 -4.62 18.66
C HIS A 85 -25.53 -4.49 18.41
N GLN A 86 -26.21 -3.58 19.11
CA GLN A 86 -27.64 -3.29 18.88
C GLN A 86 -27.91 -2.78 17.45
N SER A 87 -26.94 -2.08 16.87
CA SER A 87 -26.98 -1.60 15.48
C SER A 87 -26.41 -2.60 14.46
N GLY A 88 -26.08 -3.82 14.90
CA GLY A 88 -25.59 -4.90 14.05
C GLY A 88 -24.11 -4.83 13.68
N PHE A 89 -23.32 -4.00 14.35
CA PHE A 89 -21.87 -3.90 14.14
C PHE A 89 -21.08 -4.80 15.08
N LYS A 90 -19.82 -5.05 14.71
CA LYS A 90 -18.76 -5.64 15.52
C LYS A 90 -17.66 -4.62 15.76
N ALA A 91 -16.96 -4.76 16.88
CA ALA A 91 -15.92 -3.83 17.31
C ALA A 91 -14.54 -4.51 17.29
N ILE A 92 -13.60 -3.94 16.52
CA ILE A 92 -12.22 -4.42 16.44
C ILE A 92 -11.28 -3.38 17.02
N TRP A 93 -10.34 -3.83 17.85
CA TRP A 93 -9.43 -2.96 18.58
C TRP A 93 -7.97 -3.32 18.28
N MET A 94 -7.16 -2.31 18.03
CA MET A 94 -5.74 -2.50 17.77
C MET A 94 -4.93 -2.84 19.02
N LEU A 95 -3.91 -3.68 18.90
CA LEU A 95 -2.91 -4.00 19.92
C LEU A 95 -1.54 -4.20 19.27
N ASP A 96 -0.54 -3.44 19.73
CA ASP A 96 0.85 -3.54 19.28
C ASP A 96 1.69 -4.44 20.18
N PRO A 97 2.81 -4.99 19.69
CA PRO A 97 3.75 -5.73 20.54
C PRO A 97 4.56 -4.83 21.48
N GLY A 98 4.63 -3.53 21.21
CA GLY A 98 5.39 -2.58 22.03
C GLY A 98 4.70 -2.26 23.34
N ILE A 99 5.19 -2.81 24.45
CA ILE A 99 4.67 -2.54 25.80
C ILE A 99 5.49 -1.40 26.40
N LYS A 100 4.84 -0.26 26.67
CA LYS A 100 5.49 0.93 27.26
C LYS A 100 6.35 0.56 28.47
N TYR A 101 7.61 0.96 28.44
CA TYR A 101 8.58 0.74 29.51
C TYR A 101 8.31 1.72 30.65
N GLU A 102 7.38 1.35 31.55
CA GLU A 102 6.92 2.22 32.62
C GLU A 102 6.52 1.41 33.86
N LYS A 103 7.24 1.62 34.97
CA LYS A 103 6.90 0.98 36.25
C LYS A 103 5.53 1.46 36.75
N GLY A 104 4.71 0.54 37.23
CA GLY A 104 3.33 0.81 37.66
C GLY A 104 2.28 0.60 36.58
N TYR A 105 2.69 0.37 35.33
CA TYR A 105 1.81 -0.06 34.25
C TYR A 105 1.67 -1.59 34.29
N PHE A 106 0.47 -2.09 34.55
CA PHE A 106 0.23 -3.50 34.85
C PHE A 106 0.77 -4.50 33.80
N ALA A 107 0.70 -4.18 32.50
CA ALA A 107 1.24 -5.08 31.48
C ALA A 107 2.78 -5.14 31.54
N TYR A 108 3.43 -3.99 31.75
CA TYR A 108 4.88 -3.94 31.96
C TYR A 108 5.29 -4.65 33.26
N ASP A 109 4.60 -4.40 34.36
CA ASP A 109 4.94 -4.99 35.66
C ASP A 109 4.74 -6.52 35.64
N SER A 110 3.61 -7.02 35.14
CA SER A 110 3.32 -8.46 35.05
C SER A 110 4.22 -9.20 34.05
N GLY A 111 4.55 -8.59 32.91
CA GLY A 111 5.48 -9.19 31.95
C GLY A 111 6.92 -9.23 32.49
N SER A 112 7.32 -8.23 33.28
CA SER A 112 8.61 -8.22 33.97
C SER A 112 8.69 -9.28 35.07
N GLU A 113 7.61 -9.47 35.84
CA GLU A 113 7.50 -10.55 36.83
C GLU A 113 7.57 -11.94 36.19
N ALA A 114 6.92 -12.12 35.04
CA ALA A 114 6.95 -13.37 34.27
C ALA A 114 8.23 -13.53 33.41
N ASP A 115 9.11 -12.53 33.38
CA ASP A 115 10.35 -12.51 32.62
C ASP A 115 10.12 -12.83 31.12
N VAL A 116 9.20 -12.12 30.48
CA VAL A 116 8.75 -12.41 29.10
C VAL A 116 9.43 -11.58 28.02
N TRP A 117 10.33 -10.67 28.38
CA TRP A 117 10.92 -9.73 27.43
C TRP A 117 12.04 -10.34 26.58
N VAL A 118 12.12 -9.89 25.31
CA VAL A 118 13.31 -10.07 24.47
C VAL A 118 14.48 -9.32 25.12
N GLN A 119 15.69 -9.89 25.01
CA GLN A 119 16.87 -9.36 25.69
C GLN A 119 17.88 -8.75 24.71
N THR A 120 18.72 -7.85 25.21
CA THR A 120 19.99 -7.48 24.58
C THR A 120 21.04 -8.56 24.85
N ALA A 121 22.17 -8.53 24.14
CA ALA A 121 23.25 -9.51 24.29
C ALA A 121 23.87 -9.58 25.71
N ASP A 122 23.71 -8.53 26.51
CA ASP A 122 24.15 -8.47 27.92
C ASP A 122 23.06 -8.94 28.91
N GLY A 123 21.94 -9.50 28.43
CA GLY A 123 20.89 -10.12 29.24
C GLY A 123 19.87 -9.15 29.84
N ARG A 124 19.88 -7.87 29.48
CA ARG A 124 18.87 -6.89 29.90
C ARG A 124 17.67 -6.90 28.95
N PRO A 125 16.46 -6.50 29.38
CA PRO A 125 15.33 -6.30 28.46
C PRO A 125 15.70 -5.29 27.36
N TYR A 126 15.38 -5.62 26.12
CA TYR A 126 15.55 -4.69 25.01
C TYR A 126 14.53 -3.57 25.09
N ILE A 127 15.01 -2.34 24.90
CA ILE A 127 14.17 -1.13 24.89
C ILE A 127 14.28 -0.50 23.50
N GLY A 128 13.14 -0.36 22.82
CA GLY A 128 13.02 0.30 21.52
C GLY A 128 11.89 1.32 21.51
N ASP A 129 12.03 2.39 20.72
CA ASP A 129 11.00 3.44 20.61
C ASP A 129 9.93 3.08 19.56
N VAL A 130 8.66 3.18 19.96
CA VAL A 130 7.46 3.11 19.08
C VAL A 130 6.45 4.18 19.53
N TRP A 131 5.14 4.01 19.30
CA TRP A 131 4.10 4.99 19.65
C TRP A 131 4.12 5.50 21.09
N PRO A 132 4.31 4.66 22.13
CA PRO A 132 4.32 5.13 23.51
C PRO A 132 5.65 5.78 23.93
N GLY A 133 6.61 5.89 23.02
CA GLY A 133 8.03 6.12 23.31
C GLY A 133 8.76 4.80 23.63
N PRO A 134 9.65 4.78 24.64
CA PRO A 134 10.40 3.58 25.03
C PRO A 134 9.48 2.40 25.40
N CYS A 135 9.69 1.26 24.77
CA CYS A 135 8.93 0.03 24.94
C CYS A 135 9.82 -1.20 25.11
N VAL A 136 9.31 -2.20 25.83
CA VAL A 136 9.82 -3.57 25.84
C VAL A 136 8.94 -4.47 24.96
N PHE A 137 9.51 -5.58 24.49
CA PHE A 137 8.89 -6.44 23.49
C PHE A 137 8.75 -7.87 24.05
N PRO A 138 7.53 -8.45 24.06
CA PRO A 138 7.33 -9.84 24.47
C PRO A 138 8.08 -10.79 23.54
N ASP A 139 8.80 -11.73 24.11
CA ASP A 139 9.46 -12.78 23.35
C ASP A 139 8.48 -13.92 23.04
N PHE A 140 7.65 -13.73 22.00
CA PHE A 140 6.62 -14.69 21.59
C PHE A 140 7.18 -16.08 21.19
N THR A 141 8.50 -16.23 21.07
CA THR A 141 9.15 -17.54 20.88
C THR A 141 9.07 -18.42 22.13
N GLN A 142 8.78 -17.82 23.29
CA GLN A 142 8.58 -18.52 24.57
C GLN A 142 7.10 -18.78 24.86
N SER A 143 6.77 -20.02 25.20
CA SER A 143 5.44 -20.45 25.63
C SER A 143 4.89 -19.62 26.78
N LYS A 144 5.73 -19.27 27.77
CA LYS A 144 5.34 -18.38 28.88
C LYS A 144 4.94 -16.98 28.43
N ALA A 145 5.62 -16.40 27.44
CA ALA A 145 5.30 -15.08 26.90
C ALA A 145 3.99 -15.13 26.10
N ARG A 146 3.80 -16.18 25.28
CA ARG A 146 2.54 -16.42 24.57
C ARG A 146 1.37 -16.56 25.54
N SER A 147 1.50 -17.40 26.57
CA SER A 147 0.47 -17.58 27.60
C SER A 147 0.19 -16.30 28.40
N TRP A 148 1.22 -15.50 28.71
CA TRP A 148 1.04 -14.19 29.35
C TRP A 148 0.22 -13.25 28.45
N TRP A 149 0.57 -13.13 27.17
CA TRP A 149 -0.17 -12.32 26.20
C TRP A 149 -1.62 -12.82 26.01
N SER A 150 -1.82 -14.12 25.84
CA SER A 150 -3.15 -14.72 25.69
C SER A 150 -4.05 -14.45 26.89
N ASN A 151 -3.52 -14.41 28.12
CA ASN A 151 -4.30 -14.04 29.30
C ASN A 151 -4.68 -12.56 29.32
N LEU A 152 -3.79 -11.66 28.90
CA LEU A 152 -4.12 -10.23 28.74
C LEU A 152 -5.21 -10.02 27.68
N VAL A 153 -5.10 -10.72 26.55
CA VAL A 153 -6.12 -10.71 25.50
C VAL A 153 -7.44 -11.24 26.03
N LYS A 154 -7.45 -12.39 26.71
CA LYS A 154 -8.65 -12.98 27.33
C LYS A 154 -9.37 -11.97 28.22
N ASP A 155 -8.62 -11.26 29.06
CA ASP A 155 -9.17 -10.27 29.97
C ASP A 155 -9.68 -9.02 29.22
N PHE A 156 -9.00 -8.63 28.14
CA PHE A 156 -9.38 -7.51 27.29
C PHE A 156 -10.69 -7.77 26.53
N ILE A 157 -10.95 -9.02 26.10
CA ILE A 157 -12.20 -9.41 25.42
C ILE A 157 -13.45 -9.11 26.25
N PHE A 158 -13.38 -9.15 27.59
CA PHE A 158 -14.51 -8.79 28.46
C PHE A 158 -15.00 -7.34 28.33
N ASN A 159 -14.30 -6.49 27.58
CA ASN A 159 -14.75 -5.14 27.22
C ASN A 159 -15.69 -5.12 26.00
N GLY A 160 -16.12 -6.27 25.49
CA GLY A 160 -17.02 -6.40 24.33
C GLY A 160 -16.30 -6.59 23.00
N VAL A 161 -14.97 -6.63 22.99
CA VAL A 161 -14.12 -6.79 21.79
C VAL A 161 -14.52 -8.04 21.00
N ASP A 162 -14.87 -7.88 19.72
CA ASP A 162 -15.24 -9.01 18.83
C ASP A 162 -14.05 -9.53 18.02
N GLY A 163 -13.05 -8.67 17.78
CA GLY A 163 -11.84 -8.99 17.03
C GLY A 163 -10.65 -8.12 17.44
N ILE A 164 -9.45 -8.58 17.15
CA ILE A 164 -8.21 -7.85 17.49
C ILE A 164 -7.38 -7.62 16.23
N TRP A 165 -6.79 -6.44 16.16
CA TRP A 165 -5.82 -6.07 15.13
C TRP A 165 -4.43 -5.99 15.74
N ASN A 166 -3.53 -6.88 15.32
CA ASN A 166 -2.12 -6.82 15.67
C ASN A 166 -1.36 -6.04 14.59
N ASP A 167 -0.91 -4.85 14.96
CA ASP A 167 -0.10 -3.99 14.12
C ASP A 167 1.33 -3.87 14.65
N MET A 168 2.21 -3.23 13.88
CA MET A 168 3.59 -2.90 14.27
C MET A 168 4.43 -4.13 14.66
N ASN A 169 4.04 -5.31 14.18
CA ASN A 169 4.50 -6.60 14.68
C ASN A 169 5.53 -7.32 13.81
N GLU A 170 6.26 -6.58 12.99
CA GLU A 170 7.46 -7.05 12.29
C GLU A 170 8.56 -7.60 13.22
N PRO A 171 8.93 -6.98 14.37
CA PRO A 171 8.41 -5.79 15.06
C PRO A 171 8.98 -4.46 14.57
N ALA A 172 8.15 -3.43 14.48
CA ALA A 172 8.57 -2.08 14.08
C ALA A 172 9.27 -1.33 15.23
N ILE A 173 10.41 -0.68 14.92
CA ILE A 173 11.17 0.16 15.86
C ILE A 173 11.56 1.48 15.19
N PHE A 174 11.06 2.61 15.67
CA PHE A 174 11.17 3.90 14.98
C PHE A 174 12.60 4.44 14.89
N LYS A 175 13.37 4.28 15.97
CA LYS A 175 14.72 4.85 16.13
C LYS A 175 15.84 3.83 15.86
N THR A 176 15.69 3.06 14.79
CA THR A 176 16.74 2.16 14.27
C THR A 176 16.89 2.35 12.76
N VAL A 177 18.08 2.07 12.23
CA VAL A 177 18.37 2.18 10.78
C VAL A 177 17.50 1.22 9.97
N THR A 178 17.31 0.00 10.45
CA THR A 178 16.54 -1.06 9.79
C THR A 178 15.03 -0.99 10.06
N LYS A 179 14.58 -0.03 10.90
CA LYS A 179 13.20 0.10 11.38
C LYS A 179 12.66 -1.13 12.10
N THR A 180 13.54 -2.01 12.58
CA THR A 180 13.19 -3.20 13.35
C THR A 180 14.23 -3.49 14.44
N MET A 181 14.00 -4.54 15.22
CA MET A 181 14.85 -4.92 16.33
C MET A 181 16.25 -5.35 15.83
N PRO A 182 17.34 -4.95 16.52
CA PRO A 182 18.68 -5.37 16.16
C PRO A 182 18.83 -6.88 16.09
N GLU A 183 19.53 -7.38 15.06
CA GLU A 183 19.72 -8.81 14.85
C GLU A 183 20.40 -9.52 16.03
N SER A 184 21.22 -8.82 16.80
CA SER A 184 21.96 -9.33 17.96
C SER A 184 21.13 -9.45 19.24
N ASN A 185 19.86 -9.02 19.23
CA ASN A 185 18.95 -9.25 20.34
C ASN A 185 18.71 -10.75 20.55
N ILE A 186 18.54 -11.15 21.80
CA ILE A 186 18.45 -12.55 22.21
C ILE A 186 17.01 -12.91 22.51
N HIS A 187 16.53 -13.93 21.81
CA HIS A 187 15.28 -14.63 22.11
C HIS A 187 15.60 -15.94 22.82
N ARG A 188 14.85 -16.26 23.86
CA ARG A 188 15.05 -17.46 24.68
C ARG A 188 14.01 -18.53 24.32
N GLY A 189 13.86 -18.78 23.01
CA GLY A 189 12.77 -19.58 22.46
C GLY A 189 12.68 -20.99 23.02
N ASP A 190 11.46 -21.55 22.96
CA ASP A 190 11.23 -22.94 23.37
C ASP A 190 12.10 -23.89 22.51
N PRO A 191 12.54 -25.05 23.03
CA PRO A 191 13.38 -25.99 22.27
C PRO A 191 12.76 -26.44 20.93
N GLU A 192 11.43 -26.51 20.85
CA GLU A 192 10.70 -26.84 19.63
C GLU A 192 10.87 -25.81 18.50
N PHE A 193 11.20 -24.55 18.86
CA PHE A 193 11.48 -23.47 17.91
C PHE A 193 12.98 -23.23 17.72
N GLY A 194 13.86 -24.10 18.23
CA GLY A 194 15.32 -23.96 18.06
C GLY A 194 16.07 -23.36 19.26
N GLY A 195 15.40 -23.13 20.38
CA GLY A 195 16.03 -22.73 21.65
C GLY A 195 16.44 -21.26 21.72
N CYS A 196 17.48 -20.96 22.50
CA CYS A 196 18.03 -19.62 22.61
C CYS A 196 18.77 -19.22 21.32
N GLN A 197 18.31 -18.18 20.63
CA GLN A 197 18.91 -17.68 19.38
C GLN A 197 18.85 -16.16 19.31
N ASN A 198 19.57 -15.62 18.32
CA ASN A 198 19.51 -14.21 17.96
C ASN A 198 18.18 -13.86 17.26
N HIS A 199 17.81 -12.58 17.25
CA HIS A 199 16.62 -12.06 16.61
C HIS A 199 16.59 -12.39 15.11
N SER A 200 17.74 -12.40 14.43
CA SER A 200 17.83 -12.79 13.02
C SER A 200 17.29 -14.20 12.71
N TYR A 201 17.31 -15.12 13.69
CA TYR A 201 16.72 -16.44 13.54
C TYR A 201 15.18 -16.42 13.60
N TYR A 202 14.61 -15.51 14.40
CA TYR A 202 13.18 -15.47 14.72
C TYR A 202 12.40 -14.32 14.08
N HIS A 203 13.08 -13.36 13.47
CA HIS A 203 12.50 -12.10 12.99
C HIS A 203 11.18 -12.31 12.24
N ASN A 204 11.20 -13.11 11.17
CA ASN A 204 10.03 -13.32 10.32
C ASN A 204 8.87 -14.09 10.98
N VAL A 205 9.10 -14.83 12.08
CA VAL A 205 8.02 -15.54 12.80
C VAL A 205 7.49 -14.78 14.00
N TYR A 206 8.11 -13.64 14.37
CA TYR A 206 7.69 -12.83 15.51
C TYR A 206 6.21 -12.42 15.42
N GLY A 207 5.82 -11.80 14.30
CA GLY A 207 4.43 -11.38 14.06
C GLY A 207 3.44 -12.54 14.01
N MET A 208 3.82 -13.66 13.39
CA MET A 208 2.99 -14.89 13.38
C MET A 208 2.75 -15.42 14.80
N LEU A 209 3.77 -15.42 15.66
CA LEU A 209 3.66 -15.91 17.03
C LEU A 209 2.85 -14.96 17.92
N MET A 210 2.91 -13.64 17.68
CA MET A 210 1.99 -12.67 18.29
C MET A 210 0.55 -12.95 17.87
N ALA A 211 0.29 -13.08 16.57
CA ALA A 211 -1.05 -13.35 16.03
C ALA A 211 -1.63 -14.67 16.58
N ARG A 212 -0.80 -15.72 16.68
CA ARG A 212 -1.15 -16.98 17.34
C ARG A 212 -1.53 -16.77 18.80
N SER A 213 -0.72 -16.03 19.56
CA SER A 213 -0.98 -15.76 20.98
C SER A 213 -2.27 -14.97 21.18
N THR A 214 -2.57 -14.02 20.30
CA THR A 214 -3.84 -13.29 20.27
C THR A 214 -5.02 -14.21 19.97
N TYR A 215 -4.90 -15.06 18.95
CA TYR A 215 -5.93 -16.04 18.60
C TYR A 215 -6.25 -16.97 19.78
N GLU A 216 -5.22 -17.56 20.39
CA GLU A 216 -5.35 -18.43 21.57
C GLU A 216 -5.97 -17.68 22.75
N GLY A 217 -5.64 -16.39 22.95
CA GLY A 217 -6.25 -15.55 23.98
C GLY A 217 -7.75 -15.30 23.76
N MET A 218 -8.16 -15.08 22.51
CA MET A 218 -9.57 -14.93 22.15
C MET A 218 -10.35 -16.23 22.34
N GLU A 219 -9.76 -17.37 21.96
CA GLU A 219 -10.34 -18.71 22.18
C GLU A 219 -10.51 -18.99 23.68
N LEU A 220 -9.53 -18.62 24.51
CA LEU A 220 -9.63 -18.72 25.97
C LEU A 220 -10.76 -17.83 26.55
N ALA A 221 -11.05 -16.69 25.92
CA ALA A 221 -12.13 -15.81 26.36
C ALA A 221 -13.51 -16.39 26.06
N ASN A 222 -13.66 -17.00 24.89
CA ASN A 222 -14.92 -17.61 24.46
C ASN A 222 -14.69 -18.73 23.44
N GLY A 223 -14.55 -19.97 23.92
CA GLY A 223 -14.37 -21.15 23.08
C GLY A 223 -15.57 -21.51 22.18
N ASN A 224 -16.70 -20.81 22.31
CA ASN A 224 -17.87 -21.00 21.46
C ASN A 224 -17.88 -20.06 20.24
N LYS A 225 -16.98 -19.09 20.14
CA LYS A 225 -16.89 -18.15 19.00
C LYS A 225 -15.57 -18.32 18.26
N ARG A 226 -15.57 -18.08 16.96
CA ARG A 226 -14.35 -18.10 16.15
C ARG A 226 -13.58 -16.79 16.38
N PRO A 227 -12.30 -16.83 16.75
CA PRO A 227 -11.48 -15.62 16.81
C PRO A 227 -11.37 -14.96 15.43
N PHE A 228 -11.40 -13.63 15.42
CA PHE A 228 -10.93 -12.82 14.30
C PHE A 228 -9.72 -12.02 14.74
N VAL A 229 -8.58 -12.32 14.12
CA VAL A 229 -7.33 -11.58 14.29
C VAL A 229 -6.91 -11.06 12.92
N LEU A 230 -6.60 -9.77 12.82
CA LEU A 230 -5.87 -9.19 11.69
C LEU A 230 -4.41 -8.99 12.12
N THR A 231 -3.44 -9.39 11.30
CA THR A 231 -2.00 -9.18 11.59
C THR A 231 -1.31 -8.49 10.41
N ARG A 232 -0.35 -7.59 10.68
CA ARG A 232 0.46 -6.98 9.60
C ARG A 232 1.54 -7.94 9.14
N ALA A 233 2.42 -8.29 10.08
CA ALA A 233 3.49 -9.24 9.83
C ALA A 233 2.99 -10.67 9.98
N GLY A 234 3.48 -11.55 9.11
CA GLY A 234 3.16 -12.96 9.12
C GLY A 234 4.22 -13.79 8.43
N PHE A 235 4.08 -15.12 8.54
CA PHE A 235 4.93 -16.09 7.87
C PHE A 235 4.07 -17.21 7.29
N VAL A 236 4.69 -18.16 6.59
CA VAL A 236 4.00 -19.38 6.13
C VAL A 236 3.37 -20.07 7.34
N GLY A 237 2.04 -20.16 7.37
CA GLY A 237 1.27 -20.69 8.48
C GLY A 237 0.43 -19.67 9.24
N SER A 238 0.61 -18.36 9.02
CA SER A 238 -0.20 -17.31 9.64
C SER A 238 -1.70 -17.44 9.35
N GLN A 239 -2.08 -18.00 8.19
CA GLN A 239 -3.49 -18.23 7.82
C GLN A 239 -4.27 -19.11 8.79
N ARG A 240 -3.58 -19.85 9.67
CA ARG A 240 -4.22 -20.64 10.74
C ARG A 240 -4.80 -19.78 11.85
N TYR A 241 -4.26 -18.57 12.04
CA TYR A 241 -4.53 -17.73 13.20
C TYR A 241 -5.09 -16.36 12.84
N ALA A 242 -4.77 -15.82 11.66
CA ALA A 242 -5.12 -14.44 11.33
C ALA A 242 -5.35 -14.19 9.85
N ALA A 243 -6.24 -13.24 9.59
CA ALA A 243 -6.27 -12.46 8.35
C ALA A 243 -5.02 -11.59 8.24
N THR A 244 -4.68 -11.15 7.03
CA THR A 244 -3.67 -10.12 6.78
C THR A 244 -4.26 -9.00 5.95
N TRP A 245 -3.62 -7.84 5.95
CA TRP A 245 -3.81 -6.83 4.90
C TRP A 245 -2.47 -6.48 4.26
N THR A 246 -2.49 -5.75 3.16
CA THR A 246 -1.26 -5.44 2.40
C THR A 246 -0.42 -4.29 2.98
N GLY A 247 -0.72 -3.84 4.20
CA GLY A 247 -0.02 -2.74 4.86
C GLY A 247 -0.47 -1.36 4.38
N ASP A 248 0.32 -0.37 4.81
CA ASP A 248 0.08 1.06 4.64
C ASP A 248 0.34 1.48 3.18
N ASN A 249 -0.71 1.47 2.36
CA ASN A 249 -0.67 1.84 0.95
C ASN A 249 -0.95 3.35 0.72
N LEU A 250 -0.71 3.84 -0.49
CA LEU A 250 -0.95 5.24 -0.86
C LEU A 250 -2.28 5.39 -1.59
N SER A 251 -2.95 6.52 -1.39
CA SER A 251 -4.14 6.95 -2.13
C SER A 251 -3.76 7.34 -3.56
N THR A 252 -3.48 6.35 -4.42
CA THR A 252 -3.00 6.52 -5.81
C THR A 252 -3.55 5.44 -6.73
N TRP A 253 -3.64 5.74 -8.03
CA TRP A 253 -4.07 4.76 -9.04
C TRP A 253 -3.11 3.58 -9.16
N GLU A 254 -1.82 3.80 -8.96
CA GLU A 254 -0.79 2.75 -8.98
C GLU A 254 -1.00 1.75 -7.84
N HIS A 255 -1.31 2.22 -6.63
CA HIS A 255 -1.59 1.33 -5.49
C HIS A 255 -2.97 0.66 -5.60
N LEU A 256 -3.96 1.32 -6.21
CA LEU A 256 -5.22 0.69 -6.59
C LEU A 256 -4.95 -0.49 -7.53
N HIS A 257 -4.20 -0.26 -8.61
CA HIS A 257 -3.82 -1.31 -9.56
C HIS A 257 -3.04 -2.43 -8.88
N MET A 258 -2.00 -2.09 -8.11
CA MET A 258 -1.13 -3.04 -7.39
C MET A 258 -1.87 -3.90 -6.37
N SER A 259 -3.02 -3.43 -5.86
CA SER A 259 -3.81 -4.19 -4.88
C SER A 259 -4.27 -5.55 -5.40
N ILE A 260 -4.61 -5.66 -6.70
CA ILE A 260 -5.02 -6.92 -7.33
C ILE A 260 -3.89 -7.96 -7.31
N PRO A 261 -2.70 -7.72 -7.91
CA PRO A 261 -1.61 -8.69 -7.89
C PRO A 261 -1.11 -8.98 -6.47
N MET A 262 -1.12 -8.03 -5.53
CA MET A 262 -0.73 -8.30 -4.13
C MET A 262 -1.69 -9.29 -3.45
N VAL A 263 -3.00 -9.08 -3.58
CA VAL A 263 -4.02 -10.00 -3.03
C VAL A 263 -3.91 -11.39 -3.66
N LEU A 264 -3.71 -11.46 -4.97
CA LEU A 264 -3.51 -12.73 -5.68
C LEU A 264 -2.27 -13.47 -5.21
N GLN A 265 -1.13 -12.79 -5.06
CA GLN A 265 0.12 -13.41 -4.61
C GLN A 265 0.04 -13.91 -3.16
N LEU A 266 -0.65 -13.19 -2.28
CA LEU A 266 -0.90 -13.66 -0.91
C LEU A 266 -1.81 -14.90 -0.90
N GLY A 267 -2.85 -14.92 -1.74
CA GLY A 267 -3.71 -16.09 -1.93
C GLY A 267 -2.93 -17.32 -2.42
N LEU A 268 -2.06 -17.15 -3.42
CA LEU A 268 -1.14 -18.20 -3.92
C LEU A 268 -0.12 -18.65 -2.87
N SER A 269 0.27 -17.74 -1.97
CA SER A 269 1.17 -18.02 -0.84
C SER A 269 0.46 -18.65 0.36
N GLY A 270 -0.82 -19.02 0.22
CA GLY A 270 -1.59 -19.73 1.24
C GLY A 270 -2.29 -18.83 2.27
N GLN A 271 -2.42 -17.52 1.99
CA GLN A 271 -3.14 -16.57 2.84
C GLN A 271 -4.45 -16.10 2.18
N PRO A 272 -5.58 -16.81 2.42
CA PRO A 272 -6.82 -16.60 1.67
C PRO A 272 -7.65 -15.39 2.12
N LEU A 273 -7.47 -14.90 3.35
CA LEU A 273 -8.20 -13.74 3.88
C LEU A 273 -7.28 -12.52 3.90
N THR A 274 -7.24 -11.84 2.76
CA THR A 274 -6.37 -10.68 2.49
C THR A 274 -7.07 -9.62 1.66
N GLY A 275 -6.61 -8.38 1.77
CA GLY A 275 -7.14 -7.19 1.10
C GLY A 275 -6.28 -5.96 1.38
N PRO A 276 -6.37 -4.90 0.56
CA PRO A 276 -5.73 -3.61 0.82
C PRO A 276 -6.58 -2.74 1.74
N ASP A 277 -6.01 -1.61 2.17
CA ASP A 277 -6.82 -0.49 2.64
C ASP A 277 -7.44 0.23 1.44
N ILE A 278 -8.77 0.10 1.32
CA ILE A 278 -9.54 0.66 0.21
C ILE A 278 -9.52 2.18 0.31
N GLY A 279 -9.12 2.84 -0.79
CA GLY A 279 -8.92 4.28 -0.85
C GLY A 279 -7.48 4.71 -0.64
N GLY A 280 -6.65 3.88 0.00
CA GLY A 280 -5.28 4.22 0.41
C GLY A 280 -5.22 4.68 1.86
N PHE A 281 -4.18 4.22 2.58
CA PHE A 281 -3.91 4.64 3.95
C PHE A 281 -3.35 6.06 4.00
N ALA A 282 -2.29 6.32 3.23
CA ALA A 282 -1.60 7.61 3.22
C ALA A 282 -1.96 8.49 2.02
N GLY A 283 -2.11 9.79 2.27
CA GLY A 283 -2.56 10.77 1.27
C GLY A 283 -4.05 10.74 0.97
N ASN A 284 -4.53 11.68 0.16
CA ASN A 284 -5.96 11.91 -0.08
C ASN A 284 -6.46 11.21 -1.35
N ALA A 285 -7.53 10.42 -1.24
CA ALA A 285 -8.17 9.86 -2.42
C ALA A 285 -8.97 10.91 -3.21
N THR A 286 -9.01 10.79 -4.54
CA THR A 286 -9.99 11.50 -5.35
C THR A 286 -11.32 10.74 -5.37
N PRO A 287 -12.46 11.41 -5.57
CA PRO A 287 -13.77 10.73 -5.59
C PRO A 287 -13.85 9.54 -6.54
N ARG A 288 -13.36 9.69 -7.78
CA ARG A 288 -13.43 8.64 -8.81
C ARG A 288 -12.52 7.45 -8.47
N MET A 289 -11.33 7.72 -7.95
CA MET A 289 -10.41 6.67 -7.49
C MET A 289 -11.03 5.90 -6.32
N PHE A 290 -11.57 6.59 -5.32
CA PHE A 290 -12.19 5.94 -4.16
C PHE A 290 -13.38 5.07 -4.58
N GLY A 291 -14.27 5.57 -5.46
CA GLY A 291 -15.41 4.81 -5.97
C GLY A 291 -15.00 3.53 -6.72
N ARG A 292 -13.98 3.61 -7.59
CA ARG A 292 -13.44 2.42 -8.29
C ARG A 292 -12.75 1.46 -7.36
N TRP A 293 -11.97 1.98 -6.40
CA TRP A 293 -11.31 1.14 -5.41
C TRP A 293 -12.34 0.42 -4.54
N MET A 294 -13.45 1.06 -4.18
CA MET A 294 -14.56 0.41 -3.50
C MET A 294 -15.19 -0.68 -4.37
N GLY A 295 -15.40 -0.41 -5.66
CA GLY A 295 -15.86 -1.40 -6.64
C GLY A 295 -15.01 -2.67 -6.65
N ILE A 296 -13.68 -2.53 -6.72
CA ILE A 296 -12.73 -3.65 -6.73
C ILE A 296 -12.61 -4.30 -5.35
N GLY A 297 -12.37 -3.49 -4.32
CA GLY A 297 -12.12 -3.91 -2.95
C GLY A 297 -13.30 -4.60 -2.28
N SER A 298 -14.54 -4.26 -2.70
CA SER A 298 -15.76 -4.96 -2.28
C SER A 298 -15.77 -6.45 -2.65
N LEU A 299 -15.00 -6.85 -3.67
CA LEU A 299 -14.90 -8.22 -4.16
C LEU A 299 -13.64 -8.96 -3.69
N PHE A 300 -12.78 -8.31 -2.89
CA PHE A 300 -11.64 -8.97 -2.25
C PHE A 300 -12.06 -9.78 -1.01
N PRO A 301 -11.26 -10.79 -0.60
CA PRO A 301 -11.56 -11.61 0.57
C PRO A 301 -11.73 -10.79 1.85
N PHE A 302 -10.78 -9.90 2.14
CA PHE A 302 -10.87 -8.91 3.21
C PHE A 302 -11.21 -7.54 2.63
N CYS A 303 -12.19 -6.85 3.21
CA CYS A 303 -12.77 -5.62 2.64
C CYS A 303 -12.87 -4.54 3.70
N ARG A 304 -11.85 -3.67 3.77
CA ARG A 304 -11.73 -2.59 4.74
C ARG A 304 -11.34 -1.28 4.05
N ALA A 305 -12.03 -0.19 4.36
CA ALA A 305 -11.48 1.16 4.12
C ALA A 305 -10.77 1.64 5.38
N HIS A 306 -9.61 2.26 5.20
CA HIS A 306 -8.77 2.79 6.26
C HIS A 306 -7.96 3.98 5.73
N SER A 307 -7.59 4.90 6.61
CA SER A 307 -6.86 6.14 6.29
C SER A 307 -6.09 6.62 7.53
N GLU A 308 -4.98 7.32 7.30
CA GLU A 308 -4.15 7.94 8.34
C GLU A 308 -4.78 9.24 8.92
N ALA A 309 -4.20 9.75 10.01
CA ALA A 309 -4.74 10.88 10.78
C ALA A 309 -4.94 12.17 9.98
N ASP A 310 -3.99 12.50 9.10
CA ASP A 310 -3.91 13.82 8.45
C ASP A 310 -4.55 13.85 7.04
N THR A 311 -5.37 12.84 6.71
CA THR A 311 -6.09 12.77 5.43
C THR A 311 -7.51 13.30 5.54
N ASN A 312 -8.18 13.49 4.40
CA ASN A 312 -9.63 13.63 4.34
C ASN A 312 -10.32 12.35 4.82
N ASP A 313 -11.56 12.51 5.25
CA ASP A 313 -12.45 11.44 5.64
C ASP A 313 -12.63 10.40 4.50
N HIS A 314 -12.42 9.12 4.80
CA HIS A 314 -12.52 7.98 3.84
C HIS A 314 -13.78 7.11 4.08
N GLU A 315 -14.85 7.69 4.59
CA GLU A 315 -16.17 7.06 4.58
C GLU A 315 -16.79 7.14 3.18
N PRO A 316 -17.68 6.20 2.80
CA PRO A 316 -18.35 6.20 1.48
C PRO A 316 -19.04 7.52 1.09
N TRP A 317 -19.50 8.31 2.05
CA TRP A 317 -20.22 9.56 1.83
C TRP A 317 -19.34 10.81 1.81
N SER A 318 -18.03 10.66 1.99
CA SER A 318 -17.11 11.80 2.13
C SER A 318 -16.66 12.38 0.79
N PHE A 319 -17.02 11.74 -0.33
CA PHE A 319 -16.58 12.07 -1.70
C PHE A 319 -17.70 12.56 -2.64
N GLY A 320 -18.83 13.00 -2.08
CA GLY A 320 -20.00 13.44 -2.85
C GLY A 320 -21.01 12.32 -3.16
N GLU A 321 -22.21 12.71 -3.56
CA GLU A 321 -23.35 11.79 -3.72
C GLU A 321 -23.12 10.75 -4.82
N GLU A 322 -22.42 11.11 -5.90
CA GLU A 322 -22.11 10.21 -7.00
C GLU A 322 -21.15 9.09 -6.56
N CYS A 323 -20.10 9.43 -5.81
CA CYS A 323 -19.18 8.42 -5.26
C CYS A 323 -19.87 7.57 -4.18
N GLU A 324 -20.70 8.19 -3.34
CA GLU A 324 -21.50 7.49 -2.34
C GLU A 324 -22.39 6.41 -2.97
N GLU A 325 -23.04 6.72 -4.10
CA GLU A 325 -23.86 5.75 -4.83
C GLU A 325 -23.03 4.59 -5.39
N VAL A 326 -21.87 4.86 -5.99
CA VAL A 326 -20.98 3.79 -6.47
C VAL A 326 -20.51 2.91 -5.31
N CYS A 327 -20.16 3.50 -4.18
CA CYS A 327 -19.77 2.75 -2.99
C CYS A 327 -20.94 1.90 -2.45
N ARG A 328 -22.16 2.44 -2.45
CA ARG A 328 -23.38 1.71 -2.07
C ARG A 328 -23.55 0.49 -2.98
N LEU A 329 -23.58 0.69 -4.30
CA LEU A 329 -23.75 -0.40 -5.26
C LEU A 329 -22.65 -1.48 -5.12
N ALA A 330 -21.38 -1.07 -4.97
CA ALA A 330 -20.26 -1.97 -4.73
C ALA A 330 -20.47 -2.85 -3.47
N LEU A 331 -20.87 -2.22 -2.37
CA LEU A 331 -21.12 -2.94 -1.12
C LEU A 331 -22.38 -3.80 -1.22
N GLU A 332 -23.43 -3.37 -1.90
CA GLU A 332 -24.60 -4.22 -2.16
C GLU A 332 -24.23 -5.50 -2.94
N ARG A 333 -23.33 -5.41 -3.93
CA ARG A 333 -22.77 -6.59 -4.63
C ARG A 333 -22.11 -7.55 -3.67
N ARG A 334 -21.24 -7.04 -2.78
CA ARG A 334 -20.56 -7.86 -1.77
C ARG A 334 -21.56 -8.62 -0.91
N TYR A 335 -22.59 -7.95 -0.41
CA TYR A 335 -23.56 -8.58 0.51
C TYR A 335 -24.47 -9.58 -0.20
N ARG A 336 -24.83 -9.34 -1.47
CA ARG A 336 -25.50 -10.34 -2.31
C ARG A 336 -24.64 -11.58 -2.55
N LEU A 337 -23.33 -11.40 -2.74
CA LEU A 337 -22.36 -12.48 -2.97
C LEU A 337 -21.81 -13.10 -1.68
N LEU A 338 -22.22 -12.64 -0.51
CA LEU A 338 -21.60 -13.06 0.76
C LEU A 338 -21.73 -14.56 1.01
N GLN A 339 -22.85 -15.17 0.61
CA GLN A 339 -23.07 -16.62 0.73
C GLN A 339 -22.12 -17.41 -0.19
N HIS A 340 -21.81 -16.87 -1.37
CA HIS A 340 -20.81 -17.42 -2.29
C HIS A 340 -19.40 -17.29 -1.69
N ILE A 341 -19.02 -16.10 -1.23
CA ILE A 341 -17.73 -15.84 -0.58
C ILE A 341 -17.54 -16.75 0.64
N TYR A 342 -18.56 -16.92 1.46
CA TYR A 342 -18.52 -17.83 2.62
C TYR A 342 -18.30 -19.28 2.21
N THR A 343 -18.93 -19.72 1.13
CA THR A 343 -18.70 -21.06 0.56
C THR A 343 -17.27 -21.21 0.05
N LEU A 344 -16.70 -20.20 -0.60
CA LEU A 344 -15.30 -20.21 -1.04
C LEU A 344 -14.33 -20.30 0.14
N PHE A 345 -14.62 -19.65 1.27
CA PHE A 345 -13.82 -19.79 2.48
C PHE A 345 -13.89 -21.19 3.09
N TYR A 346 -15.03 -21.87 3.00
CA TYR A 346 -15.13 -23.28 3.40
C TYR A 346 -14.26 -24.18 2.50
N LEU A 347 -14.26 -23.94 1.19
CA LEU A 347 -13.38 -24.65 0.25
C LEU A 347 -11.90 -24.33 0.52
N ALA A 348 -11.55 -23.08 0.79
CA ALA A 348 -10.20 -22.69 1.19
C ALA A 348 -9.77 -23.40 2.48
N HIS A 349 -10.66 -23.47 3.47
CA HIS A 349 -10.41 -24.13 4.74
C HIS A 349 -10.20 -25.65 4.62
N THR A 350 -10.96 -26.32 3.75
CA THR A 350 -10.96 -27.79 3.63
C THR A 350 -10.04 -28.32 2.54
N ARG A 351 -9.78 -27.55 1.49
CA ARG A 351 -9.01 -27.96 0.30
C ARG A 351 -7.74 -27.13 0.05
N GLY A 352 -7.58 -25.99 0.73
CA GLY A 352 -6.47 -25.06 0.49
C GLY A 352 -6.57 -24.27 -0.82
N THR A 353 -7.76 -24.20 -1.43
CA THR A 353 -7.99 -23.42 -2.66
C THR A 353 -8.00 -21.91 -2.36
N PRO A 354 -7.40 -21.04 -3.19
CA PRO A 354 -7.55 -19.60 -3.04
C PRO A 354 -9.02 -19.15 -3.17
N VAL A 355 -9.43 -18.16 -2.38
CA VAL A 355 -10.76 -17.54 -2.50
C VAL A 355 -10.84 -16.66 -3.75
N VAL A 356 -9.81 -15.82 -3.92
CA VAL A 356 -9.54 -15.12 -5.17
C VAL A 356 -8.32 -15.75 -5.85
N ALA A 357 -8.40 -15.97 -7.16
CA ALA A 357 -7.36 -16.65 -7.93
C ALA A 357 -7.02 -15.88 -9.21
N PRO A 358 -5.78 -16.00 -9.73
CA PRO A 358 -5.43 -15.43 -11.02
C PRO A 358 -6.28 -16.05 -12.14
N ILE A 359 -6.62 -15.25 -13.14
CA ILE A 359 -7.48 -15.71 -14.26
C ILE A 359 -6.88 -16.87 -15.06
N PHE A 360 -5.55 -17.01 -15.10
CA PHE A 360 -4.90 -18.11 -15.82
C PHE A 360 -5.21 -19.48 -15.19
N PHE A 361 -5.76 -19.54 -13.97
CA PHE A 361 -6.26 -20.79 -13.38
C PHE A 361 -7.46 -21.34 -14.15
N ALA A 362 -8.22 -20.49 -14.84
CA ALA A 362 -9.34 -20.93 -15.67
C ALA A 362 -8.88 -21.60 -16.98
N ASP A 363 -7.76 -21.16 -17.56
CA ASP A 363 -7.16 -21.75 -18.75
C ASP A 363 -5.62 -21.65 -18.73
N PRO A 364 -4.92 -22.59 -18.05
CA PRO A 364 -3.47 -22.52 -17.87
C PRO A 364 -2.64 -22.61 -19.16
N LYS A 365 -3.30 -23.05 -20.26
CA LYS A 365 -2.68 -23.20 -21.58
C LYS A 365 -2.62 -21.89 -22.35
N ASP A 366 -3.44 -20.89 -22.01
CA ASP A 366 -3.33 -19.55 -22.57
C ASP A 366 -2.29 -18.75 -21.76
N THR A 367 -1.16 -18.44 -22.40
CA THR A 367 -0.04 -17.72 -21.76
C THR A 367 -0.30 -16.23 -21.61
N GLU A 368 -1.22 -15.64 -22.38
CA GLU A 368 -1.52 -14.20 -22.29
C GLU A 368 -2.28 -13.88 -21.00
N LEU A 369 -3.08 -14.82 -20.49
CA LEU A 369 -3.76 -14.69 -19.19
C LEU A 369 -2.80 -14.50 -17.99
N ARG A 370 -1.51 -14.84 -18.15
CA ARG A 370 -0.51 -14.66 -17.08
C ARG A 370 -0.04 -13.21 -16.91
N LYS A 371 -0.32 -12.36 -17.90
CA LYS A 371 0.10 -10.95 -17.93
C LYS A 371 -1.01 -10.00 -17.45
N LEU A 372 -2.21 -10.51 -17.19
CA LEU A 372 -3.35 -9.69 -16.81
C LEU A 372 -3.35 -9.42 -15.30
N GLU A 373 -3.23 -8.14 -14.95
CA GLU A 373 -3.13 -7.64 -13.56
C GLU A 373 -4.37 -6.84 -13.13
N ASN A 374 -5.34 -6.65 -14.03
CA ASN A 374 -6.58 -5.90 -13.80
C ASN A 374 -7.83 -6.79 -13.65
N SER A 375 -7.64 -8.10 -13.49
CA SER A 375 -8.75 -9.07 -13.37
C SER A 375 -8.38 -10.27 -12.50
N PHE A 376 -9.40 -10.89 -11.90
CA PHE A 376 -9.24 -12.05 -11.03
C PHE A 376 -10.50 -12.92 -11.03
N LEU A 377 -10.37 -14.15 -10.53
CA LEU A 377 -11.47 -15.08 -10.30
C LEU A 377 -11.89 -15.03 -8.84
N LEU A 378 -13.18 -14.88 -8.57
CA LEU A 378 -13.82 -15.11 -7.28
C LEU A 378 -14.64 -16.40 -7.37
N GLY A 379 -13.95 -17.54 -7.21
CA GLY A 379 -14.51 -18.84 -7.59
C GLY A 379 -14.78 -18.92 -9.10
N PRO A 380 -16.02 -19.22 -9.55
CA PRO A 380 -16.38 -19.25 -10.96
C PRO A 380 -16.73 -17.87 -11.55
N ILE A 381 -16.68 -16.79 -10.76
CA ILE A 381 -16.95 -15.43 -11.23
C ILE A 381 -15.63 -14.81 -11.68
N LEU A 382 -15.52 -14.39 -12.94
CA LEU A 382 -14.43 -13.54 -13.40
C LEU A 382 -14.82 -12.08 -13.16
N VAL A 383 -13.97 -11.37 -12.42
CA VAL A 383 -14.06 -9.95 -12.13
C VAL A 383 -13.05 -9.23 -13.00
N TYR A 384 -13.52 -8.30 -13.83
CA TYR A 384 -12.67 -7.46 -14.67
C TYR A 384 -12.84 -6.00 -14.26
N ALA A 385 -11.75 -5.32 -13.96
CA ALA A 385 -11.78 -3.97 -13.40
C ALA A 385 -11.00 -2.97 -14.27
N SER A 386 -11.44 -1.72 -14.25
CA SER A 386 -10.65 -0.59 -14.71
C SER A 386 -9.79 -0.10 -13.55
N THR A 387 -8.48 -0.03 -13.76
CA THR A 387 -7.50 0.31 -12.71
C THR A 387 -6.72 1.59 -13.01
N HIS A 388 -6.95 2.21 -14.17
CA HIS A 388 -6.29 3.43 -14.59
C HIS A 388 -7.29 4.59 -14.72
N HIS A 389 -6.85 5.82 -14.49
CA HIS A 389 -7.69 7.01 -14.53
C HIS A 389 -8.48 7.13 -15.85
N ASP A 390 -7.82 6.92 -16.99
CA ASP A 390 -8.39 7.14 -18.33
C ASP A 390 -9.15 5.93 -18.88
N GLU A 391 -9.14 4.79 -18.18
CA GLU A 391 -9.83 3.59 -18.64
C GLU A 391 -11.31 3.63 -18.29
N GLU A 392 -12.17 3.49 -19.30
CA GLU A 392 -13.58 3.18 -19.12
C GLU A 392 -13.82 1.70 -19.44
N LEU A 393 -14.57 1.02 -18.58
CA LEU A 393 -14.85 -0.41 -18.75
C LEU A 393 -15.56 -0.75 -20.08
N GLY A 394 -16.21 0.23 -20.71
CA GLY A 394 -16.90 0.09 -22.00
C GLY A 394 -16.01 0.25 -23.23
N THR A 395 -14.76 0.69 -23.08
CA THR A 395 -13.87 1.01 -24.22
C THR A 395 -12.76 -0.04 -24.46
N VAL A 396 -12.54 -0.96 -23.52
CA VAL A 396 -11.47 -1.97 -23.58
C VAL A 396 -12.03 -3.35 -23.94
N GLN A 397 -11.44 -4.04 -24.92
CA GLN A 397 -11.76 -5.44 -25.18
C GLN A 397 -11.18 -6.34 -24.08
N HIS A 398 -12.04 -7.03 -23.34
CA HIS A 398 -11.62 -7.97 -22.29
C HIS A 398 -11.11 -9.28 -22.92
N HIS A 399 -9.85 -9.65 -22.64
CA HIS A 399 -9.32 -10.95 -23.04
C HIS A 399 -9.80 -12.04 -22.07
N LEU A 400 -10.89 -12.73 -22.43
CA LEU A 400 -11.50 -13.76 -21.61
C LEU A 400 -10.84 -15.14 -21.83
N PRO A 401 -10.76 -16.00 -20.79
CA PRO A 401 -10.32 -17.38 -20.96
C PRO A 401 -11.23 -18.14 -21.94
N ARG A 402 -10.72 -19.24 -22.53
CA ARG A 402 -11.57 -20.10 -23.39
C ARG A 402 -12.76 -20.68 -22.62
N GLY A 403 -13.83 -20.95 -23.37
CA GLY A 403 -15.09 -21.47 -22.87
C GLY A 403 -16.19 -20.40 -22.79
N ILE A 404 -17.29 -20.75 -22.15
CA ILE A 404 -18.45 -19.87 -21.99
C ILE A 404 -18.25 -18.98 -20.77
N TRP A 405 -18.37 -17.66 -20.98
CA TRP A 405 -18.34 -16.65 -19.92
C TRP A 405 -19.50 -15.67 -20.14
N LEU A 406 -20.53 -15.76 -19.32
CA LEU A 406 -21.75 -14.97 -19.48
C LEU A 406 -21.70 -13.76 -18.55
N SER A 407 -21.76 -12.55 -19.13
CA SER A 407 -21.80 -11.31 -18.35
C SER A 407 -23.11 -11.20 -17.57
N PHE A 408 -23.05 -10.67 -16.36
CA PHE A 408 -24.22 -10.39 -15.53
C PHE A 408 -23.99 -9.17 -14.63
N ASP A 409 -25.07 -8.59 -14.13
CA ASP A 409 -25.08 -7.54 -13.12
C ASP A 409 -26.22 -7.81 -12.12
N PHE A 410 -26.33 -6.98 -11.06
CA PHE A 410 -27.46 -7.03 -10.13
C PHE A 410 -28.41 -5.87 -10.36
N ASP A 411 -28.63 -5.52 -11.63
CA ASP A 411 -29.33 -4.31 -12.05
C ASP A 411 -28.63 -3.01 -11.62
N ASP A 412 -27.31 -3.08 -11.40
CA ASP A 412 -26.44 -2.06 -10.78
C ASP A 412 -25.28 -1.61 -11.69
N SER A 413 -25.45 -1.76 -13.00
CA SER A 413 -24.41 -1.40 -13.97
C SER A 413 -23.95 0.05 -13.84
N HIS A 414 -22.65 0.24 -13.60
CA HIS A 414 -22.00 1.53 -13.47
C HIS A 414 -20.58 1.49 -14.08
N PRO A 415 -20.12 2.55 -14.77
CA PRO A 415 -18.80 2.61 -15.41
C PRO A 415 -17.60 2.43 -14.46
N ASP A 416 -17.78 2.82 -13.19
CA ASP A 416 -16.77 2.71 -12.13
C ASP A 416 -16.88 1.43 -11.29
N LEU A 417 -17.77 0.50 -11.66
CA LEU A 417 -17.86 -0.83 -11.04
C LEU A 417 -17.24 -1.91 -11.94
N PRO A 418 -16.64 -2.97 -11.36
CA PRO A 418 -16.10 -4.08 -12.14
C PRO A 418 -17.17 -4.80 -12.97
N ALA A 419 -16.79 -5.33 -14.13
CA ALA A 419 -17.61 -6.25 -14.91
C ALA A 419 -17.53 -7.65 -14.32
N LEU A 420 -18.67 -8.33 -14.27
CA LEU A 420 -18.78 -9.69 -13.77
C LEU A 420 -19.15 -10.65 -14.89
N TYR A 421 -18.44 -11.77 -14.97
CA TYR A 421 -18.74 -12.87 -15.88
C TYR A 421 -18.85 -14.16 -15.10
N LEU A 422 -19.93 -14.92 -15.30
CA LEU A 422 -20.07 -16.25 -14.73
C LEU A 422 -19.59 -17.30 -15.73
N ARG A 423 -18.68 -18.18 -15.28
CA ARG A 423 -18.20 -19.31 -16.06
C ARG A 423 -19.33 -20.29 -16.37
N GLY A 424 -19.51 -20.68 -17.63
CA GLY A 424 -20.40 -21.77 -18.02
C GLY A 424 -20.04 -23.06 -17.31
N GLY A 425 -21.04 -23.81 -16.87
CA GLY A 425 -20.89 -24.97 -16.00
C GLY A 425 -21.04 -24.67 -14.52
N SER A 426 -21.40 -23.45 -14.14
CA SER A 426 -21.38 -23.00 -12.73
C SER A 426 -22.73 -22.55 -12.21
N ILE A 427 -22.98 -22.83 -10.93
CA ILE A 427 -24.08 -22.28 -10.14
C ILE A 427 -23.49 -21.52 -8.96
N ILE A 428 -23.96 -20.29 -8.70
CA ILE A 428 -23.58 -19.51 -7.53
C ILE A 428 -24.81 -19.13 -6.69
N PRO A 429 -24.71 -19.15 -5.35
CA PRO A 429 -25.74 -18.62 -4.48
C PRO A 429 -25.65 -17.09 -4.39
N VAL A 430 -26.80 -16.43 -4.49
CA VAL A 430 -26.98 -14.99 -4.34
C VAL A 430 -28.02 -14.77 -3.25
N GLY A 431 -27.60 -14.15 -2.15
CA GLY A 431 -28.46 -13.82 -1.02
C GLY A 431 -29.26 -12.54 -1.25
N PRO A 432 -30.27 -12.28 -0.40
CA PRO A 432 -30.93 -10.99 -0.39
C PRO A 432 -29.97 -9.92 0.14
N LEU A 433 -30.34 -8.65 -0.08
CA LEU A 433 -29.54 -7.53 0.38
C LEU A 433 -29.77 -7.29 1.88
N TYR A 434 -28.69 -7.28 2.65
CA TYR A 434 -28.68 -6.94 4.07
C TYR A 434 -27.82 -5.71 4.34
N GLN A 435 -28.09 -5.03 5.46
CA GLN A 435 -27.26 -3.92 5.95
C GLN A 435 -26.08 -4.40 6.82
N HIS A 436 -26.16 -5.62 7.35
CA HIS A 436 -25.12 -6.34 8.08
C HIS A 436 -25.50 -7.83 8.09
N VAL A 437 -24.53 -8.75 8.28
CA VAL A 437 -24.79 -10.20 8.15
C VAL A 437 -25.81 -10.72 9.16
N GLY A 438 -25.94 -10.06 10.31
CA GLY A 438 -26.83 -10.44 11.40
C GLY A 438 -28.33 -10.30 11.07
N GLN A 439 -28.69 -9.67 9.95
CA GLN A 439 -30.09 -9.61 9.48
C GLN A 439 -30.53 -10.89 8.78
N ALA A 440 -29.59 -11.75 8.39
CA ALA A 440 -29.90 -12.95 7.64
C ALA A 440 -30.76 -13.93 8.44
N ASN A 441 -31.81 -14.44 7.80
CA ASN A 441 -32.68 -15.48 8.33
C ASN A 441 -32.62 -16.74 7.47
N LEU A 442 -32.73 -17.90 8.11
CA LEU A 442 -32.77 -19.20 7.43
C LEU A 442 -33.96 -19.31 6.46
N SER A 443 -35.08 -18.62 6.74
CA SER A 443 -36.25 -18.63 5.85
C SER A 443 -36.16 -17.66 4.67
N ASP A 444 -35.11 -16.85 4.59
CA ASP A 444 -34.97 -15.86 3.52
C ASP A 444 -34.86 -16.54 2.16
N ASP A 445 -35.47 -15.92 1.17
CA ASP A 445 -35.37 -16.38 -0.21
C ASP A 445 -33.91 -16.38 -0.67
N LEU A 446 -33.51 -17.42 -1.37
CA LEU A 446 -32.17 -17.55 -1.93
C LEU A 446 -32.26 -17.63 -3.45
N THR A 447 -31.38 -16.91 -4.16
CA THR A 447 -31.26 -17.02 -5.61
C THR A 447 -30.11 -17.95 -6.01
N LEU A 448 -30.34 -18.85 -6.95
CA LEU A 448 -29.29 -19.58 -7.66
C LEU A 448 -29.11 -18.96 -9.05
N LEU A 449 -27.95 -18.35 -9.28
CA LEU A 449 -27.57 -17.86 -10.60
C LEU A 449 -26.79 -18.94 -11.34
N ILE A 450 -27.24 -19.30 -12.55
CA ILE A 450 -26.78 -20.47 -13.29
C ILE A 450 -26.27 -20.04 -14.66
N ALA A 451 -25.06 -20.47 -15.01
CA ALA A 451 -24.54 -20.42 -16.38
C ALA A 451 -24.30 -21.86 -16.85
N LEU A 452 -25.04 -22.30 -17.86
CA LEU A 452 -24.85 -23.64 -18.45
C LEU A 452 -23.57 -23.67 -19.31
N ASP A 453 -22.90 -24.82 -19.32
CA ASP A 453 -21.79 -25.10 -20.22
C ASP A 453 -22.26 -25.49 -21.64
N GLU A 454 -21.30 -25.81 -22.51
CA GLU A 454 -21.55 -26.27 -23.89
C GLU A 454 -22.35 -27.59 -23.97
N ASN A 455 -22.40 -28.37 -22.89
CA ASN A 455 -23.17 -29.60 -22.77
C ASN A 455 -24.52 -29.38 -22.07
N GLY A 456 -24.88 -28.12 -21.79
CA GLY A 456 -26.13 -27.78 -21.11
C GLY A 456 -26.12 -28.16 -19.63
N LYS A 457 -24.97 -28.21 -18.97
CA LYS A 457 -24.83 -28.60 -17.55
C LYS A 457 -24.27 -27.47 -16.70
N ALA A 458 -24.57 -27.50 -15.40
CA ALA A 458 -23.88 -26.68 -14.40
C ALA A 458 -23.89 -27.34 -13.02
N GLU A 459 -22.89 -27.02 -12.19
CA GLU A 459 -22.77 -27.47 -10.80
C GLU A 459 -22.38 -26.29 -9.89
N GLY A 460 -22.86 -26.30 -8.65
CA GLY A 460 -22.42 -25.35 -7.63
C GLY A 460 -22.64 -25.85 -6.21
N PHE A 461 -22.06 -25.10 -5.27
CA PHE A 461 -22.01 -25.48 -3.86
C PHE A 461 -22.54 -24.35 -2.99
N ILE A 462 -23.17 -24.73 -1.88
CA ILE A 462 -23.55 -23.81 -0.82
C ILE A 462 -23.16 -24.41 0.51
N PHE A 463 -22.34 -23.70 1.28
CA PHE A 463 -21.99 -24.05 2.65
C PHE A 463 -22.74 -23.17 3.65
N GLU A 464 -23.46 -23.78 4.59
CA GLU A 464 -24.23 -23.09 5.63
C GLU A 464 -23.92 -23.71 7.00
N ASP A 465 -23.81 -22.86 8.01
CA ASP A 465 -23.66 -23.21 9.43
C ASP A 465 -24.19 -22.05 10.29
N GLU A 466 -23.91 -22.04 11.60
CA GLU A 466 -24.28 -20.94 12.51
C GLU A 466 -23.64 -19.58 12.16
N GLY A 467 -22.65 -19.53 11.28
CA GLY A 467 -21.93 -18.32 10.89
C GLY A 467 -20.84 -17.90 11.87
N ASP A 468 -20.97 -18.20 13.15
CA ASP A 468 -19.94 -18.01 14.18
C ASP A 468 -20.02 -19.16 15.20
N GLY A 469 -18.87 -19.75 15.54
CA GLY A 469 -18.77 -20.95 16.40
C GLY A 469 -18.28 -22.22 15.69
N TYR A 470 -18.09 -23.30 16.45
CA TYR A 470 -17.31 -24.46 16.01
C TYR A 470 -18.12 -25.72 15.66
N GLU A 471 -19.45 -25.68 15.70
CA GLU A 471 -20.28 -26.87 15.44
C GLU A 471 -20.02 -27.49 14.07
N TYR A 472 -19.66 -26.69 13.05
CA TYR A 472 -19.28 -27.17 11.73
C TYR A 472 -18.15 -28.21 11.75
N SER A 473 -17.21 -28.11 12.71
CA SER A 473 -16.11 -29.08 12.86
C SER A 473 -16.58 -30.45 13.35
N GLN A 474 -17.76 -30.51 13.96
CA GLN A 474 -18.40 -31.73 14.47
C GLN A 474 -19.55 -32.20 13.56
N GLY A 475 -19.69 -31.62 12.36
CA GLY A 475 -20.74 -31.95 11.40
C GLY A 475 -21.98 -31.05 11.46
N GLY A 476 -22.01 -30.03 12.33
CA GLY A 476 -23.07 -29.02 12.43
C GLY A 476 -23.03 -27.99 11.28
N PHE A 477 -23.03 -28.47 10.04
CA PHE A 477 -23.10 -27.67 8.81
C PHE A 477 -23.97 -28.36 7.76
N LEU A 478 -24.32 -27.63 6.71
CA LEU A 478 -24.99 -28.11 5.52
C LEU A 478 -24.16 -27.70 4.29
N LEU A 479 -23.60 -28.69 3.59
CA LEU A 479 -23.03 -28.47 2.27
C LEU A 479 -23.98 -29.06 1.23
N THR A 480 -24.60 -28.21 0.41
CA THR A 480 -25.49 -28.63 -0.66
C THR A 480 -24.80 -28.52 -2.01
N THR A 481 -24.81 -29.59 -2.80
CA THR A 481 -24.41 -29.56 -4.21
C THR A 481 -25.66 -29.48 -5.09
N TYR A 482 -25.75 -28.40 -5.86
CA TYR A 482 -26.79 -28.21 -6.86
C TYR A 482 -26.24 -28.57 -8.24
N ILE A 483 -27.08 -29.20 -9.05
CA ILE A 483 -26.82 -29.43 -10.47
C ILE A 483 -27.97 -28.86 -11.30
N ALA A 484 -27.64 -28.39 -12.50
CA ALA A 484 -28.58 -28.02 -13.53
C ALA A 484 -28.27 -28.79 -14.80
N GLU A 485 -29.29 -29.36 -15.44
CA GLU A 485 -29.15 -30.05 -16.72
C GLU A 485 -30.24 -29.62 -17.70
N PHE A 486 -29.83 -29.30 -18.92
CA PHE A 486 -30.70 -28.97 -20.03
C PHE A 486 -30.99 -30.22 -20.87
N GLN A 487 -32.25 -30.63 -20.91
CA GLN A 487 -32.73 -31.75 -21.73
C GLN A 487 -34.10 -31.43 -22.31
N SER A 488 -34.30 -31.70 -23.61
CA SER A 488 -35.61 -31.57 -24.27
C SER A 488 -36.31 -30.21 -24.02
N SER A 489 -35.56 -29.11 -24.18
CA SER A 489 -36.05 -27.74 -23.95
C SER A 489 -36.39 -27.39 -22.49
N ILE A 490 -35.97 -28.20 -21.51
CA ILE A 490 -36.19 -27.94 -20.08
C ILE A 490 -34.85 -27.93 -19.36
N VAL A 491 -34.60 -26.90 -18.55
CA VAL A 491 -33.53 -26.90 -17.55
C VAL A 491 -34.11 -27.43 -16.25
N THR A 492 -33.54 -28.52 -15.75
CA THR A 492 -33.90 -29.10 -14.46
C THR A 492 -32.80 -28.80 -13.44
N VAL A 493 -33.16 -28.11 -12.35
CA VAL A 493 -32.28 -27.81 -11.23
C VAL A 493 -32.68 -28.65 -10.03
N GLN A 494 -31.70 -29.33 -9.42
CA GLN A 494 -31.94 -30.21 -8.28
C GLN A 494 -30.71 -30.35 -7.39
N VAL A 495 -30.92 -30.84 -6.17
CA VAL A 495 -29.84 -31.22 -5.26
C VAL A 495 -29.30 -32.60 -5.67
N SER A 496 -28.01 -32.68 -5.98
CA SER A 496 -27.34 -33.96 -6.28
C SER A 496 -26.76 -34.62 -5.03
N LYS A 497 -26.28 -33.80 -4.08
CA LYS A 497 -25.62 -34.27 -2.86
C LYS A 497 -25.87 -33.31 -1.70
N THR A 498 -25.93 -33.86 -0.49
CA THR A 498 -25.96 -33.10 0.76
C THR A 498 -24.97 -33.73 1.76
N GLU A 499 -24.21 -32.90 2.46
CA GLU A 499 -23.27 -33.32 3.50
C GLU A 499 -23.45 -32.49 4.78
N GLY A 500 -23.11 -33.08 5.92
CA GLY A 500 -23.31 -32.51 7.25
C GLY A 500 -24.70 -32.81 7.83
N ASN A 501 -24.90 -32.42 9.09
CA ASN A 501 -26.08 -32.75 9.91
C ASN A 501 -26.98 -31.53 10.16
N TRP A 502 -26.62 -30.35 9.65
CA TRP A 502 -27.44 -29.15 9.78
C TRP A 502 -28.72 -29.29 8.96
N ARG A 503 -29.84 -28.86 9.54
CA ARG A 503 -31.15 -29.02 8.89
C ARG A 503 -31.28 -28.04 7.73
N ARG A 504 -31.67 -28.56 6.55
CA ARG A 504 -31.99 -27.75 5.38
C ARG A 504 -33.05 -26.69 5.75
N PRO A 505 -32.78 -25.40 5.50
CA PRO A 505 -33.75 -24.35 5.72
C PRO A 505 -35.00 -24.53 4.84
N LYS A 506 -36.17 -24.19 5.39
CA LYS A 506 -37.42 -24.13 4.62
C LYS A 506 -37.57 -22.72 4.06
N ARG A 507 -37.06 -22.50 2.85
CA ARG A 507 -37.10 -21.23 2.13
C ARG A 507 -37.50 -21.43 0.67
N ARG A 508 -37.88 -20.33 0.01
CA ARG A 508 -38.08 -20.35 -1.43
C ARG A 508 -36.73 -20.21 -2.13
N LEU A 509 -36.64 -20.82 -3.30
CA LEU A 509 -35.47 -20.76 -4.16
C LEU A 509 -35.86 -20.08 -5.47
N HIS A 510 -35.14 -19.01 -5.81
CA HIS A 510 -35.27 -18.31 -7.09
C HIS A 510 -34.16 -18.78 -8.02
N VAL A 511 -34.50 -19.57 -9.03
CA VAL A 511 -33.53 -20.02 -10.02
C VAL A 511 -33.49 -19.02 -11.15
N ARG A 512 -32.30 -18.50 -11.49
CA ARG A 512 -32.06 -17.62 -12.64
C ARG A 512 -31.01 -18.24 -13.56
N VAL A 513 -31.39 -18.59 -14.78
CA VAL A 513 -30.51 -19.14 -15.81
C VAL A 513 -30.08 -18.03 -16.77
N LEU A 514 -28.78 -17.79 -16.89
CA LEU A 514 -28.20 -16.82 -17.83
C LEU A 514 -28.31 -17.33 -19.27
N LEU A 515 -28.84 -16.47 -20.14
CA LEU A 515 -29.01 -16.73 -21.57
C LEU A 515 -27.94 -16.02 -22.42
N GLY A 516 -27.30 -14.99 -21.88
CA GLY A 516 -26.26 -14.19 -22.53
C GLY A 516 -26.50 -12.69 -22.36
N LYS A 517 -25.41 -11.90 -22.32
CA LYS A 517 -25.45 -10.43 -22.21
C LYS A 517 -26.39 -9.91 -21.10
N GLY A 518 -26.36 -10.55 -19.93
CA GLY A 518 -27.20 -10.20 -18.78
C GLY A 518 -28.67 -10.70 -18.86
N ALA A 519 -29.13 -11.24 -19.99
CA ALA A 519 -30.48 -11.78 -20.09
C ALA A 519 -30.60 -13.07 -19.25
N MET A 520 -31.72 -13.20 -18.54
CA MET A 520 -31.99 -14.31 -17.64
C MET A 520 -33.40 -14.83 -17.82
N LEU A 521 -33.56 -16.15 -17.67
CA LEU A 521 -34.84 -16.80 -17.45
C LEU A 521 -34.94 -17.16 -15.96
N ASP A 522 -36.11 -17.00 -15.36
CA ASP A 522 -36.28 -17.33 -13.95
C ASP A 522 -37.50 -18.18 -13.61
N ALA A 523 -37.40 -18.88 -12.48
CA ALA A 523 -38.48 -19.64 -11.87
C ALA A 523 -38.33 -19.69 -10.36
N TRP A 524 -39.44 -19.95 -9.68
CA TRP A 524 -39.49 -20.09 -8.23
C TRP A 524 -39.84 -21.51 -7.83
N GLY A 525 -39.25 -22.00 -6.75
CA GLY A 525 -39.56 -23.27 -6.12
C GLY A 525 -39.17 -23.29 -4.65
N SER A 526 -39.06 -24.48 -4.08
CA SER A 526 -38.62 -24.68 -2.69
C SER A 526 -37.18 -25.22 -2.65
N ASP A 527 -36.37 -24.77 -1.70
CA ASP A 527 -35.02 -25.31 -1.49
C ASP A 527 -35.07 -26.82 -1.22
N GLY A 528 -34.29 -27.60 -2.01
CA GLY A 528 -34.23 -29.06 -1.93
C GLY A 528 -35.20 -29.80 -2.87
N GLU A 529 -36.15 -29.11 -3.49
CA GLU A 529 -37.05 -29.70 -4.49
C GLU A 529 -36.50 -29.56 -5.92
N ILE A 530 -37.07 -30.33 -6.85
CA ILE A 530 -36.76 -30.20 -8.28
C ILE A 530 -37.46 -28.96 -8.83
N ILE A 531 -36.70 -28.09 -9.49
CA ILE A 531 -37.21 -26.88 -10.14
C ILE A 531 -36.96 -27.01 -11.64
N GLN A 532 -37.99 -26.80 -12.46
CA GLN A 532 -37.91 -26.93 -13.91
C GLN A 532 -38.25 -25.61 -14.60
N LEU A 533 -37.46 -25.27 -15.61
CA LEU A 533 -37.63 -24.07 -16.42
C LEU A 533 -37.71 -24.48 -17.88
N ALA A 534 -38.79 -24.09 -18.56
CA ALA A 534 -38.90 -24.29 -20.00
C ALA A 534 -38.05 -23.24 -20.72
N MET A 535 -37.09 -23.68 -21.51
CA MET A 535 -36.28 -22.78 -22.33
C MET A 535 -37.12 -22.24 -23.48
N PRO A 536 -37.11 -20.91 -23.69
CA PRO A 536 -37.86 -20.29 -24.78
C PRO A 536 -37.20 -20.60 -26.14
N SER A 537 -37.88 -20.25 -27.23
CA SER A 537 -37.33 -20.48 -28.58
C SER A 537 -36.08 -19.64 -28.82
N GLU A 538 -35.23 -20.01 -29.78
CA GLU A 538 -34.02 -19.23 -30.12
C GLU A 538 -34.35 -17.76 -30.47
N THR A 539 -35.47 -17.53 -31.16
CA THR A 539 -35.97 -16.19 -31.49
C THR A 539 -36.30 -15.39 -30.24
N ASP A 540 -36.96 -16.01 -29.27
CA ASP A 540 -37.31 -15.37 -27.99
C ASP A 540 -36.05 -15.08 -27.16
N VAL A 541 -35.10 -16.02 -27.12
CA VAL A 541 -33.79 -15.80 -26.48
C VAL A 541 -33.08 -14.60 -27.10
N SER A 542 -33.01 -14.53 -28.43
CA SER A 542 -32.39 -13.39 -29.13
C SER A 542 -33.07 -12.06 -28.80
N SER A 543 -34.40 -12.06 -28.65
CA SER A 543 -35.16 -10.87 -28.26
C SER A 543 -34.87 -10.46 -26.81
N LEU A 544 -34.81 -11.41 -25.88
CA LEU A 544 -34.46 -11.16 -24.47
C LEU A 544 -33.04 -10.62 -24.32
N VAL A 545 -32.08 -11.19 -25.04
CA VAL A 545 -30.68 -10.74 -25.08
C VAL A 545 -30.59 -9.31 -25.59
N SER A 546 -31.27 -8.99 -26.70
CA SER A 546 -31.27 -7.64 -27.27
C SER A 546 -31.88 -6.61 -26.31
N ALA A 547 -33.01 -6.95 -25.66
CA ALA A 547 -33.65 -6.09 -24.67
C ALA A 547 -32.76 -5.87 -23.42
N SER A 548 -32.06 -6.91 -22.98
CA SER A 548 -31.10 -6.82 -21.87
C SER A 548 -29.91 -5.91 -22.21
N GLU A 549 -29.35 -6.03 -23.41
CA GLU A 549 -28.27 -5.16 -23.88
C GLU A 549 -28.70 -3.70 -23.96
N GLU A 550 -29.91 -3.42 -24.44
CA GLU A 550 -30.47 -2.06 -24.49
C GLU A 550 -30.66 -1.49 -23.08
N LYS A 551 -31.19 -2.28 -22.14
CA LYS A 551 -31.32 -1.89 -20.73
C LYS A 551 -29.97 -1.61 -20.09
N TYR A 552 -28.96 -2.44 -20.36
CA TYR A 552 -27.59 -2.26 -19.90
C TYR A 552 -26.98 -0.95 -20.42
N ARG A 553 -27.08 -0.69 -21.73
CA ARG A 553 -26.59 0.57 -22.33
C ARG A 553 -27.30 1.79 -21.75
N SER A 554 -28.63 1.74 -21.66
CA SER A 554 -29.43 2.82 -21.08
C SER A 554 -29.04 3.14 -19.64
N ARG A 555 -28.69 2.13 -18.83
CA ARG A 555 -28.17 2.33 -17.47
C ARG A 555 -26.80 3.00 -17.46
N LEU A 556 -25.86 2.54 -18.28
CA LEU A 556 -24.54 3.15 -18.35
C LEU A 556 -24.60 4.61 -18.83
N GLU A 557 -25.51 4.93 -19.75
CA GLU A 557 -25.73 6.29 -20.25
C GLU A 557 -26.42 7.20 -19.22
N SER A 558 -27.30 6.64 -18.38
CA SER A 558 -28.04 7.40 -17.35
C SER A 558 -27.35 7.42 -15.98
N ALA A 559 -26.32 6.60 -15.78
CA ALA A 559 -25.53 6.57 -14.55
C ALA A 559 -24.87 7.93 -14.30
N LYS A 560 -25.08 8.47 -13.09
CA LYS A 560 -24.40 9.70 -12.66
C LYS A 560 -22.92 9.40 -12.50
N ARG A 561 -22.10 9.97 -13.37
CA ARG A 561 -20.64 9.81 -13.32
C ARG A 561 -20.08 10.49 -12.08
N ILE A 562 -19.12 9.83 -11.43
CA ILE A 562 -18.32 10.50 -10.40
C ILE A 562 -17.55 11.63 -11.09
N PRO A 563 -17.60 12.87 -10.59
CA PRO A 563 -16.88 13.97 -11.18
C PRO A 563 -15.38 13.67 -11.30
N ASP A 564 -14.80 13.98 -12.46
CA ASP A 564 -13.35 14.06 -12.64
C ASP A 564 -12.83 15.33 -11.96
N VAL A 565 -12.93 15.34 -10.63
CA VAL A 565 -12.37 16.40 -9.80
C VAL A 565 -11.01 15.90 -9.35
N GLU A 566 -9.99 16.17 -10.16
CA GLU A 566 -8.67 16.45 -9.61
C GLU A 566 -8.88 17.61 -8.63
N THR A 567 -8.73 17.35 -7.34
CA THR A 567 -9.11 18.35 -6.34
C THR A 567 -8.06 19.45 -6.32
N VAL A 568 -8.24 20.48 -7.17
CA VAL A 568 -7.60 21.78 -6.96
C VAL A 568 -8.35 22.49 -5.84
N SER A 569 -7.86 22.37 -4.60
CA SER A 569 -7.58 23.52 -3.72
C SER A 569 -7.18 23.09 -2.31
N GLY A 570 -5.88 23.15 -2.05
CA GLY A 570 -5.30 23.05 -0.73
C GLY A 570 -3.91 23.69 -0.71
N HIS A 571 -3.90 25.03 -0.58
CA HIS A 571 -2.75 25.96 -0.61
C HIS A 571 -2.20 26.32 -1.99
N LYS A 572 -1.93 27.63 -2.17
CA LYS A 572 -1.16 28.16 -3.30
C LYS A 572 0.28 27.64 -3.19
N GLY A 573 0.49 26.45 -3.73
CA GLY A 573 1.74 25.89 -4.22
C GLY A 573 1.33 25.02 -5.40
N VAL A 574 1.98 25.17 -6.54
CA VAL A 574 1.62 24.42 -7.75
C VAL A 574 1.73 22.93 -7.45
N GLU A 575 0.71 22.19 -7.88
CA GLU A 575 0.51 20.76 -7.73
C GLU A 575 1.77 19.97 -8.12
N LEU A 576 2.21 19.07 -7.24
CA LEU A 576 3.36 18.19 -7.45
C LEU A 576 3.04 17.17 -8.56
N SER A 577 3.43 17.46 -9.80
CA SER A 577 3.41 16.48 -10.89
C SER A 577 4.28 15.27 -10.50
N ARG A 578 3.65 14.10 -10.31
CA ARG A 578 4.31 12.78 -10.16
C ARG A 578 4.77 12.18 -11.49
N THR A 579 4.69 12.96 -12.56
CA THR A 579 5.26 12.61 -13.86
C THR A 579 6.61 13.30 -13.99
N PRO A 580 7.68 12.61 -14.43
CA PRO A 580 8.97 13.26 -14.58
C PRO A 580 8.85 14.46 -15.52
N VAL A 581 9.29 15.62 -15.07
CA VAL A 581 9.31 16.82 -15.91
C VAL A 581 10.47 16.67 -16.89
N VAL A 582 10.19 16.83 -18.17
CA VAL A 582 11.21 16.77 -19.21
C VAL A 582 11.52 18.19 -19.66
N LEU A 583 12.76 18.62 -19.49
CA LEU A 583 13.28 19.88 -20.04
C LEU A 583 14.07 19.55 -21.31
N LYS A 584 13.80 20.25 -22.40
CA LYS A 584 14.43 20.03 -23.71
C LYS A 584 14.99 21.33 -24.29
N SER A 585 16.14 21.21 -24.93
CA SER A 585 16.70 22.22 -25.83
C SER A 585 17.06 21.54 -27.16
N VAL A 586 17.68 22.29 -28.07
CA VAL A 586 18.23 21.72 -29.31
C VAL A 586 19.31 20.66 -29.03
N ASP A 587 20.08 20.83 -27.96
CA ASP A 587 21.24 19.98 -27.66
C ASP A 587 21.04 19.04 -26.46
N TRP A 588 20.08 19.30 -25.56
CA TRP A 588 19.90 18.55 -24.32
C TRP A 588 18.46 18.11 -24.07
N GLU A 589 18.31 16.92 -23.50
CA GLU A 589 17.08 16.43 -22.87
C GLU A 589 17.40 16.03 -21.42
N LEU A 590 16.70 16.64 -20.47
CA LEU A 590 16.84 16.38 -19.04
C LEU A 590 15.52 15.83 -18.50
N LYS A 591 15.57 14.71 -17.79
CA LYS A 591 14.40 14.13 -17.12
C LYS A 591 14.52 14.32 -15.61
N VAL A 592 13.66 15.16 -15.04
CA VAL A 592 13.68 15.58 -13.63
C VAL A 592 12.50 14.96 -12.89
N VAL A 593 12.71 14.48 -11.66
CA VAL A 593 11.64 13.96 -10.79
C VAL A 593 11.47 14.85 -9.56
N PRO A 594 10.48 15.77 -9.55
CA PRO A 594 10.27 16.70 -8.43
C PRO A 594 10.10 16.00 -7.07
N TRP A 595 9.35 14.90 -7.01
CA TRP A 595 9.01 14.22 -5.76
C TRP A 595 10.14 13.36 -5.15
N ILE A 596 11.32 13.30 -5.76
CA ILE A 596 12.51 12.63 -5.21
C ILE A 596 13.64 13.65 -5.14
N GLY A 597 13.50 14.66 -4.28
CA GLY A 597 14.55 15.68 -4.11
C GLY A 597 14.84 16.54 -5.35
N GLY A 598 13.92 16.58 -6.34
CA GLY A 598 14.19 17.20 -7.64
C GLY A 598 15.28 16.50 -8.48
N ARG A 599 15.55 15.20 -8.25
CA ARG A 599 16.64 14.44 -8.90
C ARG A 599 16.57 14.49 -10.44
N ILE A 600 17.72 14.58 -11.11
CA ILE A 600 17.84 14.38 -12.57
C ILE A 600 18.13 12.90 -12.84
N LEU A 601 17.18 12.20 -13.49
CA LEU A 601 17.28 10.77 -13.80
C LEU A 601 18.07 10.49 -15.08
N SER A 602 17.91 11.34 -16.09
CA SER A 602 18.67 11.24 -17.33
C SER A 602 19.10 12.60 -17.85
N MET A 603 20.25 12.58 -18.52
CA MET A 603 20.83 13.73 -19.20
C MET A 603 21.41 13.25 -20.53
N ASP A 604 20.67 13.56 -21.59
CA ASP A 604 20.91 13.06 -22.93
C ASP A 604 21.30 14.23 -23.84
N HIS A 605 22.46 14.12 -24.48
CA HIS A 605 22.86 15.08 -25.50
C HIS A 605 22.28 14.65 -26.85
N ILE A 606 21.25 15.37 -27.31
CA ILE A 606 20.40 14.99 -28.45
C ILE A 606 21.20 14.77 -29.74
N PRO A 607 22.07 15.69 -30.20
CA PRO A 607 22.76 15.53 -31.49
C PRO A 607 23.75 14.34 -31.57
N SER A 608 24.25 13.83 -30.44
CA SER A 608 25.17 12.68 -30.45
C SER A 608 24.60 11.40 -29.86
N GLY A 609 23.39 11.45 -29.28
CA GLY A 609 22.80 10.33 -28.55
C GLY A 609 23.62 9.91 -27.33
N THR A 610 24.50 10.77 -26.81
CA THR A 610 25.36 10.44 -25.67
C THR A 610 24.61 10.72 -24.38
N GLN A 611 24.47 9.67 -23.56
CA GLN A 611 23.87 9.75 -22.24
C GLN A 611 24.96 9.93 -21.17
N TRP A 612 24.95 11.08 -20.49
CA TRP A 612 25.93 11.42 -19.45
C TRP A 612 25.44 11.09 -18.04
N LEU A 613 24.12 11.05 -17.86
CA LEU A 613 23.45 10.56 -16.66
C LEU A 613 22.41 9.50 -17.06
N HIS A 614 22.47 8.33 -16.44
CA HIS A 614 21.45 7.29 -16.54
C HIS A 614 21.23 6.66 -15.19
N SER A 615 20.02 6.78 -14.65
CA SER A 615 19.69 6.23 -13.34
C SER A 615 18.30 5.61 -13.28
N ARG A 616 18.17 4.56 -12.47
CA ARG A 616 16.89 4.03 -12.01
C ARG A 616 16.52 4.73 -10.71
N VAL A 617 15.21 4.84 -10.45
CA VAL A 617 14.62 5.51 -9.27
C VAL A 617 15.31 5.15 -7.94
N GLU A 618 15.92 3.97 -7.85
CA GLU A 618 16.48 3.42 -6.62
C GLU A 618 17.95 3.79 -6.35
N ILE A 619 18.81 4.09 -7.34
CA ILE A 619 20.27 4.32 -7.10
C ILE A 619 20.94 5.20 -8.20
N ASN A 620 21.66 6.27 -7.79
CA ASN A 620 22.52 7.22 -8.55
C ASN A 620 21.80 8.41 -9.23
N GLY A 621 22.49 9.53 -9.51
CA GLY A 621 21.93 10.71 -10.18
C GLY A 621 22.53 12.03 -9.69
N TYR A 622 21.96 13.16 -10.13
CA TYR A 622 22.30 14.48 -9.57
C TYR A 622 21.50 14.74 -8.29
N GLU A 623 22.18 15.05 -7.18
CA GLU A 623 21.57 15.22 -5.85
C GLU A 623 22.16 16.41 -5.08
N GLU A 624 21.39 16.93 -4.12
CA GLU A 624 21.77 18.05 -3.24
C GLU A 624 21.52 17.69 -1.77
N TYR A 625 22.37 18.18 -0.86
CA TYR A 625 22.30 17.86 0.57
C TYR A 625 22.60 19.09 1.45
N SER A 626 22.15 19.05 2.70
CA SER A 626 22.31 20.09 3.74
C SER A 626 23.03 19.61 5.02
N GLY A 627 24.36 19.50 5.04
CA GLY A 627 25.13 19.18 6.26
C GLY A 627 26.42 18.39 6.05
N SER A 628 27.17 18.18 7.14
CA SER A 628 28.54 17.61 7.15
C SER A 628 28.62 16.15 7.63
N GLU A 629 27.79 15.72 8.59
CA GLU A 629 27.93 14.40 9.25
C GLU A 629 26.79 13.40 8.96
N TYR A 630 25.76 13.81 8.21
CA TYR A 630 24.59 12.99 7.89
C TYR A 630 24.18 13.21 6.44
N ARG A 631 23.63 12.18 5.78
CA ARG A 631 22.74 12.38 4.63
C ARG A 631 21.50 13.11 5.15
N SER A 632 21.60 14.41 5.30
CA SER A 632 20.47 15.28 5.56
C SER A 632 19.58 15.27 4.33
N ALA A 633 18.37 14.73 4.47
CA ALA A 633 17.16 15.20 3.84
C ALA A 633 17.25 15.94 2.47
N GLY A 634 17.86 15.33 1.46
CA GLY A 634 17.76 15.81 0.07
C GLY A 634 17.39 14.73 -0.95
N CYS A 635 17.26 13.47 -0.52
CA CYS A 635 16.92 12.35 -1.38
C CYS A 635 15.56 11.71 -1.04
N THR A 636 14.94 12.13 0.07
CA THR A 636 13.70 11.57 0.61
C THR A 636 12.57 12.59 0.73
N GLU A 637 12.85 13.86 0.44
CA GLU A 637 11.99 15.01 0.68
C GLU A 637 11.28 15.39 -0.62
N GLU A 638 9.98 15.64 -0.52
CA GLU A 638 9.17 16.07 -1.64
C GLU A 638 9.50 17.54 -1.96
N TYR A 639 10.01 17.80 -3.18
CA TYR A 639 10.19 19.18 -3.66
C TYR A 639 8.97 19.62 -4.44
N SER A 640 8.29 20.65 -3.96
CA SER A 640 7.23 21.36 -4.68
C SER A 640 7.78 22.05 -5.92
N VAL A 641 7.11 21.89 -7.07
CA VAL A 641 7.36 22.74 -8.24
C VAL A 641 6.76 24.12 -7.96
N ILE A 642 7.58 25.17 -8.00
CA ILE A 642 7.13 26.55 -7.73
C ILE A 642 6.88 27.31 -9.04
N VAL A 643 7.74 27.07 -10.03
CA VAL A 643 7.68 27.70 -11.36
C VAL A 643 8.00 26.64 -12.40
N GLN A 644 7.18 26.59 -13.43
CA GLN A 644 7.38 25.75 -14.59
C GLN A 644 7.05 26.56 -15.84
N ASP A 645 8.08 26.96 -16.57
CA ASP A 645 7.93 27.69 -17.83
C ASP A 645 8.16 26.68 -18.97
N LEU A 646 7.07 26.07 -19.44
CA LEU A 646 7.04 25.25 -20.64
C LEU A 646 6.42 26.05 -21.78
N GLU A 647 7.02 25.98 -22.97
CA GLU A 647 6.73 26.83 -24.13
C GLU A 647 5.29 27.38 -24.25
N GLN A 648 5.14 28.68 -23.96
CA GLN A 648 4.26 29.58 -24.70
C GLN A 648 5.13 30.76 -25.18
N GLU A 649 5.13 31.01 -26.50
CA GLU A 649 5.64 32.21 -27.16
C GLU A 649 6.89 32.90 -26.52
N GLY A 650 8.04 32.23 -26.56
CA GLY A 650 9.33 32.95 -26.54
C GLY A 650 10.18 32.87 -25.26
N GLU A 651 9.74 32.27 -24.16
CA GLU A 651 10.54 32.18 -22.91
C GLU A 651 11.33 30.85 -22.75
N SER A 652 12.44 30.88 -21.99
CA SER A 652 13.38 29.75 -21.75
C SER A 652 12.73 28.62 -20.97
N GLU A 653 13.02 27.35 -21.30
CA GLU A 653 12.57 26.22 -20.47
C GLU A 653 13.30 26.25 -19.12
N SER A 654 12.52 26.40 -18.05
CA SER A 654 13.03 26.43 -16.69
C SER A 654 12.10 25.70 -15.71
N LEU A 655 12.70 25.15 -14.65
CA LEU A 655 12.00 24.47 -13.58
C LEU A 655 12.57 24.91 -12.24
N MET A 656 11.72 25.51 -11.39
CA MET A 656 12.07 25.89 -10.03
C MET A 656 11.37 24.99 -9.03
N LEU A 657 12.13 24.45 -8.08
CA LEU A 657 11.74 23.46 -7.09
C LEU A 657 12.09 23.95 -5.68
N GLU A 658 11.24 23.69 -4.67
CA GLU A 658 11.57 23.86 -3.25
C GLU A 658 11.22 22.63 -2.41
N GLY A 659 12.13 22.22 -1.52
CA GLY A 659 11.89 21.19 -0.51
C GLY A 659 12.13 21.73 0.90
N ASP A 660 11.23 21.43 1.85
CA ASP A 660 11.46 21.71 3.27
C ASP A 660 12.47 20.69 3.82
N ILE A 661 13.56 21.20 4.38
CA ILE A 661 14.65 20.37 4.95
C ILE A 661 14.68 20.43 6.49
N GLY A 662 13.63 20.97 7.10
CA GLY A 662 13.40 21.06 8.53
C GLY A 662 14.09 22.24 9.22
N GLY A 663 13.59 22.62 10.40
CA GLY A 663 14.18 23.70 11.21
C GLY A 663 13.97 25.11 10.66
N GLY A 664 12.94 25.31 9.81
CA GLY A 664 12.66 26.59 9.15
C GLY A 664 13.61 26.90 8.00
N LEU A 665 14.19 25.88 7.37
CA LEU A 665 15.06 25.99 6.21
C LEU A 665 14.40 25.32 5.00
N VAL A 666 14.55 25.94 3.85
CA VAL A 666 14.06 25.43 2.57
C VAL A 666 15.24 25.32 1.61
N MET A 667 15.31 24.21 0.90
CA MET A 667 16.25 24.00 -0.20
C MET A 667 15.56 24.40 -1.50
N GLU A 668 16.11 25.38 -2.21
CA GLU A 668 15.62 25.90 -3.49
C GLU A 668 16.54 25.43 -4.61
N ARG A 669 15.95 24.99 -5.72
CA ARG A 669 16.69 24.54 -6.90
C ARG A 669 16.04 25.06 -8.18
N HIS A 670 16.84 25.65 -9.05
CA HIS A 670 16.40 26.19 -10.33
C HIS A 670 17.21 25.57 -11.48
N LEU A 671 16.52 24.86 -12.36
CA LEU A 671 17.06 24.22 -13.56
C LEU A 671 16.67 25.07 -14.77
N SER A 672 17.63 25.44 -15.61
CA SER A 672 17.34 26.24 -16.80
C SER A 672 18.18 25.85 -18.00
N LEU A 673 17.58 25.94 -19.18
CA LEU A 673 18.22 25.79 -20.49
C LEU A 673 18.27 27.16 -21.18
N PRO A 674 19.41 27.89 -21.11
CA PRO A 674 19.53 29.22 -21.70
C PRO A 674 19.36 29.21 -23.23
N LYS A 675 18.46 30.06 -23.75
CA LYS A 675 18.20 30.15 -25.21
C LYS A 675 19.37 30.75 -26.01
N ASP A 676 20.18 31.59 -25.37
CA ASP A 676 21.36 32.22 -25.96
C ASP A 676 22.54 31.23 -26.14
N ASN A 677 22.47 30.06 -25.50
CA ASN A 677 23.45 29.00 -25.66
C ASN A 677 22.85 27.61 -25.40
N SER A 678 22.28 27.01 -26.45
CA SER A 678 21.63 25.69 -26.39
C SER A 678 22.53 24.56 -25.86
N LYS A 679 23.85 24.75 -25.88
CA LYS A 679 24.85 23.79 -25.41
C LYS A 679 24.96 23.74 -23.90
N VAL A 680 24.44 24.74 -23.17
CA VAL A 680 24.58 24.85 -21.72
C VAL A 680 23.26 24.52 -21.05
N PHE A 681 23.32 23.83 -19.91
CA PHE A 681 22.25 23.87 -18.92
C PHE A 681 22.82 24.35 -17.59
N ARG A 682 22.02 25.09 -16.83
CA ARG A 682 22.41 25.69 -15.55
C ARG A 682 21.56 25.11 -14.43
N ILE A 683 22.21 24.86 -13.30
CA ILE A 683 21.57 24.47 -12.04
C ILE A 683 22.01 25.47 -10.96
N ASP A 684 21.04 26.22 -10.46
CA ASP A 684 21.20 27.11 -9.31
C ASP A 684 20.59 26.45 -8.08
N SER A 685 21.42 26.15 -7.08
CA SER A 685 21.02 25.48 -5.84
C SER A 685 21.21 26.40 -4.65
N GLY A 686 20.32 26.35 -3.67
CA GLY A 686 20.46 27.16 -2.47
C GLY A 686 19.69 26.67 -1.25
N ILE A 687 20.15 27.09 -0.07
CA ILE A 687 19.44 26.93 1.19
C ILE A 687 19.03 28.33 1.67
N VAL A 688 17.75 28.50 1.94
CA VAL A 688 17.14 29.75 2.40
C VAL A 688 16.42 29.55 3.72
N ALA A 689 16.38 30.58 4.54
CA ALA A 689 15.64 30.57 5.81
C ALA A 689 14.18 31.01 5.59
N ARG A 690 13.22 30.13 5.90
CA ARG A 690 11.77 30.44 5.96
C ARG A 690 11.23 30.07 7.34
N GLY A 691 10.98 31.07 8.19
CA GLY A 691 10.34 30.85 9.49
C GLY A 691 11.26 30.30 10.58
N VAL A 692 12.55 30.64 10.53
CA VAL A 692 13.50 30.41 11.63
C VAL A 692 12.94 31.02 12.93
N GLY A 693 12.70 30.19 13.95
CA GLY A 693 11.90 30.54 15.12
C GLY A 693 12.43 31.74 15.91
N ALA A 694 11.52 32.49 16.56
CA ALA A 694 11.83 33.76 17.25
C ALA A 694 12.91 33.65 18.37
N GLY A 695 13.25 32.45 18.83
CA GLY A 695 14.29 32.18 19.83
C GLY A 695 15.73 32.08 19.30
N SER A 696 15.97 32.07 17.98
CA SER A 696 17.32 31.89 17.40
C SER A 696 17.93 33.17 16.79
N GLY A 697 17.30 34.33 16.98
CA GLY A 697 17.82 35.61 16.49
C GLY A 697 17.81 35.77 14.97
N GLY A 698 17.02 34.97 14.24
CA GLY A 698 16.89 35.05 12.78
C GLY A 698 17.92 34.23 11.99
N PHE A 699 18.79 33.48 12.67
CA PHE A 699 19.79 32.60 12.05
C PHE A 699 19.49 31.12 12.33
N SER A 700 19.83 30.27 11.36
CA SER A 700 19.76 28.81 11.49
C SER A 700 20.91 28.24 12.31
N ARG A 701 20.87 26.92 12.54
CA ARG A 701 22.07 26.14 12.88
C ARG A 701 23.14 26.28 11.79
N LEU A 702 24.38 25.90 12.09
CA LEU A 702 25.43 25.74 11.09
C LEU A 702 24.96 24.74 10.02
N VAL A 703 25.01 25.14 8.76
CA VAL A 703 24.64 24.31 7.61
C VAL A 703 25.67 24.47 6.50
N CYS A 704 25.81 23.43 5.69
CA CYS A 704 26.65 23.39 4.49
C CYS A 704 25.78 22.89 3.33
N LEU A 705 25.93 23.48 2.15
CA LEU A 705 25.31 22.98 0.91
C LEU A 705 26.32 22.09 0.19
N ARG A 706 25.90 20.87 -0.12
CA ARG A 706 26.68 19.90 -0.90
C ARG A 706 25.92 19.55 -2.18
N VAL A 707 26.59 19.76 -3.31
CA VAL A 707 26.12 19.38 -4.65
C VAL A 707 26.86 18.13 -5.07
N HIS A 708 26.12 17.07 -5.39
CA HIS A 708 26.64 15.72 -5.65
C HIS A 708 26.22 15.22 -7.04
N PRO A 709 26.87 15.69 -8.12
CA PRO A 709 26.64 15.19 -9.46
C PRO A 709 27.43 13.89 -9.67
N MET A 710 26.71 12.80 -9.97
CA MET A 710 27.30 11.50 -10.27
C MET A 710 27.15 11.15 -11.74
N PHE A 711 28.26 11.06 -12.48
CA PHE A 711 28.27 10.74 -13.90
C PHE A 711 28.54 9.27 -14.15
N THR A 712 27.82 8.66 -15.10
CA THR A 712 28.07 7.29 -15.53
C THR A 712 29.12 7.26 -16.63
N LEU A 713 30.15 6.44 -16.46
CA LEU A 713 31.26 6.33 -17.39
C LEU A 713 31.05 5.14 -18.32
N LEU A 714 30.99 5.42 -19.63
CA LEU A 714 30.90 4.37 -20.65
C LEU A 714 32.22 3.60 -20.77
N ASN A 715 33.34 4.32 -20.69
CA ASN A 715 34.69 3.76 -20.72
C ASN A 715 35.50 4.34 -19.54
N PRO A 716 35.36 3.79 -18.33
CA PRO A 716 36.03 4.32 -17.14
C PRO A 716 37.55 4.45 -17.33
N THR A 717 38.18 3.46 -17.95
CA THR A 717 39.64 3.45 -18.20
C THR A 717 40.13 4.48 -19.21
N GLU A 718 39.22 5.05 -20.00
CA GLU A 718 39.51 6.10 -20.99
C GLU A 718 38.96 7.47 -20.53
N SER A 719 38.50 7.55 -19.28
CA SER A 719 37.93 8.76 -18.70
C SER A 719 38.84 9.37 -17.64
N TYR A 720 38.90 10.69 -17.55
CA TYR A 720 39.69 11.40 -16.53
C TYR A 720 39.09 12.78 -16.24
N VAL A 721 39.38 13.35 -15.07
CA VAL A 721 38.97 14.71 -14.69
C VAL A 721 40.15 15.65 -14.85
N SER A 722 39.99 16.76 -15.57
CA SER A 722 41.04 17.75 -15.82
C SER A 722 40.63 19.14 -15.33
N PHE A 723 41.55 19.85 -14.68
CA PHE A 723 41.35 21.25 -14.28
C PHE A 723 42.65 22.00 -14.00
N THR A 724 42.54 23.33 -13.90
CA THR A 724 43.61 24.21 -13.37
C THR A 724 43.16 24.76 -12.03
N SER A 725 43.99 24.60 -10.99
CA SER A 725 43.73 25.12 -9.66
C SER A 725 43.86 26.65 -9.59
N ILE A 726 43.35 27.25 -8.52
CA ILE A 726 43.45 28.70 -8.25
C ILE A 726 44.92 29.18 -8.25
N ASN A 727 45.85 28.40 -7.68
CA ASN A 727 47.29 28.69 -7.70
C ASN A 727 47.98 28.49 -9.07
N GLY A 728 47.25 28.02 -10.09
CA GLY A 728 47.76 27.79 -11.44
C GLY A 728 48.32 26.38 -11.71
N SER A 729 48.30 25.45 -10.75
CA SER A 729 48.68 24.05 -11.01
C SER A 729 47.66 23.34 -11.89
N LYS A 730 48.12 22.55 -12.87
CA LYS A 730 47.26 21.74 -13.75
C LYS A 730 47.16 20.32 -13.22
N HIS A 731 45.97 19.74 -13.29
CA HIS A 731 45.66 18.39 -12.80
C HIS A 731 44.97 17.57 -13.88
N GLU A 732 45.35 16.29 -13.97
CA GLU A 732 44.63 15.24 -14.70
C GLU A 732 44.48 14.04 -13.76
N LEU A 733 43.24 13.78 -13.33
CA LEU A 733 42.90 12.75 -12.35
C LEU A 733 42.27 11.57 -13.06
N TRP A 734 42.92 10.42 -12.99
CA TRP A 734 42.43 9.17 -13.57
C TRP A 734 41.65 8.37 -12.52
N PRO A 735 40.79 7.41 -12.94
CA PRO A 735 40.09 6.53 -12.02
C PRO A 735 41.08 5.76 -11.14
N GLU A 736 41.05 6.09 -9.86
CA GLU A 736 41.90 5.51 -8.83
C GLU A 736 41.04 5.19 -7.60
N SER A 737 41.47 4.23 -6.78
CA SER A 737 40.75 3.89 -5.55
C SER A 737 40.89 4.99 -4.51
N GLY A 738 39.77 5.50 -4.00
CA GLY A 738 39.74 6.49 -2.92
C GLY A 738 39.12 7.82 -3.32
N GLU A 739 39.01 8.71 -2.34
CA GLU A 739 38.43 10.05 -2.49
C GLU A 739 39.54 11.10 -2.53
N GLN A 740 39.45 12.03 -3.49
CA GLN A 740 40.41 13.12 -3.66
C GLN A 740 39.76 14.46 -3.31
N VAL A 741 40.37 15.20 -2.37
CA VAL A 741 39.81 16.43 -1.82
C VAL A 741 40.69 17.63 -2.17
N PHE A 742 40.07 18.70 -2.67
CA PHE A 742 40.73 19.94 -3.06
C PHE A 742 40.15 21.13 -2.28
N GLU A 743 41.00 21.79 -1.50
CA GLU A 743 40.67 22.94 -0.62
C GLU A 743 41.64 24.11 -0.85
N GLY A 744 41.27 25.30 -0.38
CA GLY A 744 42.14 26.49 -0.50
C GLY A 744 42.49 26.80 -1.96
N ASP A 745 43.75 27.11 -2.24
CA ASP A 745 44.20 27.46 -3.61
C ASP A 745 44.41 26.25 -4.53
N LEU A 746 44.23 25.03 -4.01
CA LEU A 746 44.29 23.79 -4.80
C LEU A 746 42.96 23.45 -5.48
N ARG A 747 41.86 24.08 -5.06
CA ARG A 747 40.54 23.97 -5.72
C ARG A 747 40.63 24.31 -7.22
N PRO A 748 39.82 23.69 -8.07
CA PRO A 748 39.65 24.14 -9.45
C PRO A 748 39.30 25.62 -9.50
N LYS A 749 39.87 26.35 -10.46
CA LYS A 749 39.65 27.79 -10.65
C LYS A 749 38.30 28.05 -11.32
N GLY A 750 37.23 27.61 -10.66
CA GLY A 750 35.84 27.74 -11.10
C GLY A 750 35.46 26.84 -12.27
N GLU A 751 36.34 25.92 -12.68
CA GLU A 751 36.09 25.01 -13.80
C GLU A 751 36.87 23.71 -13.62
N TRP A 752 36.18 22.59 -13.87
CA TRP A 752 36.78 21.26 -14.06
C TRP A 752 36.02 20.49 -15.16
N MET A 753 36.69 19.57 -15.83
CA MET A 753 36.15 18.87 -16.99
C MET A 753 36.29 17.36 -16.82
N LEU A 754 35.19 16.62 -16.97
CA LEU A 754 35.21 15.17 -17.15
C LEU A 754 35.43 14.86 -18.64
N VAL A 755 36.51 14.17 -18.97
CA VAL A 755 36.90 13.85 -20.35
C VAL A 755 36.72 12.35 -20.57
N ASP A 756 36.08 11.94 -21.67
CA ASP A 756 36.08 10.56 -22.18
C ASP A 756 36.83 10.54 -23.52
N ARG A 757 38.06 9.99 -23.50
CA ARG A 757 38.95 9.93 -24.68
C ARG A 757 38.38 9.07 -25.80
N TYR A 758 37.70 8.00 -25.45
CA TYR A 758 37.14 7.06 -26.42
C TYR A 758 36.05 7.72 -27.28
N LEU A 759 35.20 8.53 -26.67
CA LEU A 759 34.15 9.27 -27.37
C LEU A 759 34.66 10.57 -27.99
N GLY A 760 35.85 11.04 -27.59
CA GLY A 760 36.34 12.34 -28.00
C GLY A 760 35.51 13.49 -27.41
N LEU A 761 34.94 13.32 -26.21
CA LEU A 761 34.01 14.27 -25.62
C LEU A 761 34.44 14.67 -24.21
N GLY A 762 34.00 15.85 -23.77
CA GLY A 762 34.15 16.28 -22.38
C GLY A 762 32.90 16.97 -21.87
N LEU A 763 32.62 16.81 -20.58
CA LEU A 763 31.61 17.55 -19.84
C LEU A 763 32.33 18.58 -18.95
N VAL A 764 32.19 19.85 -19.30
CA VAL A 764 32.77 20.96 -18.54
C VAL A 764 31.77 21.39 -17.49
N ASN A 765 32.19 21.41 -16.23
CA ASN A 765 31.42 21.91 -15.10
C ASN A 765 32.06 23.21 -14.61
N ARG A 766 31.31 24.32 -14.65
CA ARG A 766 31.76 25.63 -14.15
C ARG A 766 31.00 26.01 -12.90
N PHE A 767 31.65 26.66 -11.95
CA PHE A 767 31.04 27.08 -10.69
C PHE A 767 31.73 28.34 -10.12
N ASN A 768 31.03 29.05 -9.23
CA ASN A 768 31.58 30.22 -8.58
C ASN A 768 32.54 29.84 -7.43
N ILE A 769 33.81 30.26 -7.53
CA ILE A 769 34.86 29.98 -6.54
C ILE A 769 34.57 30.58 -5.15
N ASP A 770 33.80 31.66 -5.07
CA ASP A 770 33.44 32.33 -3.82
C ASP A 770 32.33 31.57 -3.08
N GLN A 771 31.63 30.67 -3.76
CA GLN A 771 30.52 29.87 -3.22
C GLN A 771 30.93 28.44 -2.85
N VAL A 772 32.03 27.95 -3.41
CA VAL A 772 32.50 26.57 -3.24
C VAL A 772 33.77 26.55 -2.39
N HIS A 773 33.66 26.17 -1.13
CA HIS A 773 34.78 26.06 -0.18
C HIS A 773 35.67 24.82 -0.40
N LYS A 774 35.10 23.73 -0.94
CA LYS A 774 35.80 22.46 -1.13
C LYS A 774 35.25 21.71 -2.35
N CYS A 775 36.13 21.06 -3.10
CA CYS A 775 35.77 20.20 -4.24
C CYS A 775 36.26 18.77 -3.98
N MET A 776 35.49 17.76 -4.39
CA MET A 776 35.86 16.36 -4.18
C MET A 776 35.63 15.54 -5.45
N VAL A 777 36.56 14.63 -5.75
CA VAL A 777 36.43 13.66 -6.84
C VAL A 777 36.46 12.26 -6.25
N HIS A 778 35.40 11.50 -6.49
CA HIS A 778 35.30 10.11 -6.05
C HIS A 778 34.98 9.19 -7.23
N TRP A 779 35.84 8.21 -7.47
CA TRP A 779 35.69 7.24 -8.55
C TRP A 779 35.05 5.94 -8.01
N GLY A 780 33.97 5.51 -8.65
CA GLY A 780 33.39 4.17 -8.50
C GLY A 780 33.67 3.30 -9.72
N ASP A 781 33.24 2.03 -9.68
CA ASP A 781 33.54 1.03 -10.72
C ASP A 781 33.16 1.46 -12.15
N ARG A 782 32.10 2.25 -12.30
CA ARG A 782 31.61 2.81 -13.58
C ARG A 782 31.03 4.21 -13.46
N ALA A 783 31.43 4.94 -12.43
CA ALA A 783 30.90 6.28 -12.17
C ALA A 783 31.96 7.20 -11.57
N VAL A 784 31.76 8.50 -11.71
CA VAL A 784 32.57 9.52 -11.03
C VAL A 784 31.67 10.57 -10.42
N ASN A 785 31.97 10.91 -9.16
CA ASN A 785 31.29 11.97 -8.44
C ASN A 785 32.18 13.21 -8.43
N LEU A 786 31.63 14.35 -8.85
CA LEU A 786 32.33 15.64 -8.89
C LEU A 786 31.67 16.62 -7.92
N GLU A 787 31.98 16.49 -6.63
CA GLU A 787 31.24 17.19 -5.59
C GLU A 787 31.70 18.62 -5.35
N LEU A 788 30.73 19.50 -5.09
CA LEU A 788 30.97 20.88 -4.68
C LEU A 788 30.39 21.11 -3.28
N TRP A 789 31.18 21.72 -2.40
CA TRP A 789 30.80 22.02 -1.02
C TRP A 789 30.91 23.50 -0.75
N SER A 790 29.91 24.09 -0.10
CA SER A 790 30.02 25.43 0.46
C SER A 790 30.79 25.42 1.79
N GLU A 791 31.08 26.60 2.34
CA GLU A 791 31.51 26.72 3.73
C GLU A 791 30.33 26.40 4.67
N GLU A 792 30.63 25.83 5.83
CA GLU A 792 29.66 25.62 6.90
C GLU A 792 29.41 26.94 7.64
N ARG A 793 28.18 27.45 7.57
CA ARG A 793 27.81 28.72 8.22
C ARG A 793 26.33 28.77 8.57
N PRO A 794 25.90 29.65 9.49
CA PRO A 794 24.46 29.88 9.69
C PRO A 794 23.86 30.62 8.48
N VAL A 795 22.59 30.37 8.22
CA VAL A 795 21.81 31.00 7.15
C VAL A 795 20.71 31.85 7.76
N SER A 796 20.53 33.06 7.24
CA SER A 796 19.37 33.92 7.51
C SER A 796 18.61 34.22 6.22
N LYS A 797 17.45 34.88 6.34
CA LYS A 797 16.65 35.30 5.18
C LYS A 797 17.42 36.25 4.26
N GLU A 798 18.33 37.04 4.83
CA GLU A 798 19.18 38.02 4.14
C GLU A 798 20.52 37.44 3.66
N SER A 799 20.89 36.24 4.12
CA SER A 799 22.19 35.60 3.85
C SER A 799 22.06 34.14 3.39
N PRO A 800 21.34 33.87 2.27
CA PRO A 800 21.14 32.50 1.78
C PRO A 800 22.46 31.86 1.37
N LEU A 801 22.54 30.53 1.45
CA LEU A 801 23.67 29.75 0.96
C LEU A 801 23.37 29.31 -0.46
N LYS A 802 24.24 29.57 -1.43
CA LYS A 802 23.97 29.30 -2.85
C LYS A 802 25.19 28.74 -3.56
N ILE A 803 24.98 27.79 -4.47
CA ILE A 803 25.95 27.28 -5.43
C ILE A 803 25.27 27.29 -6.80
N SER A 804 25.86 27.98 -7.77
CA SER A 804 25.46 27.90 -9.18
C SER A 804 26.52 27.13 -9.95
N HIS A 805 26.09 26.18 -10.79
CA HIS A 805 26.99 25.53 -11.72
C HIS A 805 26.37 25.29 -13.10
N GLU A 806 27.22 25.33 -14.11
CA GLU A 806 26.87 25.19 -15.52
C GLU A 806 27.55 23.98 -16.11
N CYS A 807 26.78 23.23 -16.89
CA CYS A 807 27.23 22.00 -17.54
C CYS A 807 27.00 22.10 -19.04
N TYR A 808 28.01 21.75 -19.83
CA TYR A 808 27.88 21.69 -21.28
C TYR A 808 28.88 20.73 -21.91
N LYS A 809 28.61 20.37 -23.16
CA LYS A 809 29.41 19.44 -23.95
C LYS A 809 30.54 20.14 -24.70
N GLY A 810 31.77 19.65 -24.54
CA GLY A 810 32.95 20.01 -25.33
C GLY A 810 33.01 19.30 -26.69
N ASN A 811 33.45 20.00 -27.74
CA ASN A 811 33.57 19.49 -29.11
C ASN A 811 35.00 18.99 -29.38
N LYS A 812 35.24 17.67 -29.28
CA LYS A 812 36.48 16.95 -29.66
C LYS A 812 37.77 17.31 -28.90
N ILE A 813 38.47 16.28 -28.45
CA ILE A 813 39.74 16.31 -27.71
C ILE A 813 40.93 16.42 -28.71
N ASP A 814 40.84 17.31 -29.70
CA ASP A 814 41.90 17.44 -30.73
C ASP A 814 42.98 18.48 -30.38
N ASP A 815 43.06 18.93 -29.12
CA ASP A 815 44.09 19.86 -28.63
C ASP A 815 45.03 19.27 -27.54
N LEU A 816 45.01 17.95 -27.33
CA LEU A 816 45.95 17.28 -26.41
C LEU A 816 46.62 16.08 -27.10
N ASP A 817 47.84 16.33 -27.55
CA ASP A 817 48.77 15.45 -28.26
C ASP A 817 49.05 14.09 -27.56
N VAL A 818 48.82 13.02 -28.34
CA VAL A 818 49.51 11.71 -28.46
C VAL A 818 49.62 10.73 -27.25
N ILE A 819 49.10 9.49 -27.41
CA ILE A 819 49.83 8.16 -27.42
C ILE A 819 48.97 6.96 -26.93
N LEU A 820 48.78 5.97 -27.85
CA LEU A 820 48.76 4.47 -27.81
C LEU A 820 48.05 3.68 -26.67
N THR A 821 47.55 2.43 -26.76
CA THR A 821 46.91 1.48 -27.73
C THR A 821 46.53 0.20 -26.90
N PHE A 822 45.57 -0.62 -27.40
CA PHE A 822 45.36 -2.09 -27.22
C PHE A 822 44.35 -2.69 -26.19
N LEU A 823 43.20 -3.14 -26.73
CA LEU A 823 42.41 -4.42 -26.65
C LEU A 823 42.19 -5.26 -25.34
N GLN A 824 40.87 -5.53 -25.12
CA GLN A 824 40.14 -6.82 -24.88
C GLN A 824 39.84 -7.44 -23.48
N LEU A 825 38.51 -7.57 -23.24
CA LEU A 825 37.68 -8.74 -22.81
C LEU A 825 37.55 -9.19 -21.32
N ILE A 826 36.28 -9.10 -20.86
CA ILE A 826 35.39 -10.12 -20.22
C ILE A 826 35.47 -10.46 -18.70
N ILE A 827 34.30 -10.20 -18.05
CA ILE A 827 33.50 -10.92 -17.01
C ILE A 827 34.11 -11.28 -15.64
N GLY A 828 33.41 -10.92 -14.54
CA GLY A 828 33.31 -11.75 -13.33
C GLY A 828 33.08 -11.05 -11.97
N CYS A 829 31.85 -11.17 -11.44
CA CYS A 829 31.31 -11.13 -10.06
C CYS A 829 32.15 -10.77 -8.79
N LEU A 830 31.44 -10.07 -7.87
CA LEU A 830 31.38 -10.19 -6.38
C LEU A 830 32.66 -10.11 -5.52
N PHE A 831 32.74 -9.15 -4.57
CA PHE A 831 33.22 -9.24 -3.16
C PHE A 831 32.86 -7.90 -2.47
N ARG A 832 32.28 -7.76 -1.26
CA ARG A 832 32.61 -8.15 0.13
C ARG A 832 33.75 -7.31 0.78
N VAL A 833 33.48 -6.88 2.04
CA VAL A 833 34.40 -6.70 3.21
C VAL A 833 34.80 -5.28 3.67
N SER A 834 34.11 -4.83 4.74
CA SER A 834 34.55 -4.45 6.12
C SER A 834 35.37 -3.21 6.49
N ASN A 835 34.99 -2.72 7.70
CA ASN A 835 35.77 -2.13 8.81
C ASN A 835 36.33 -0.71 8.57
N SER A 836 36.38 0.22 9.53
CA SER A 836 36.27 0.18 11.00
C SER A 836 36.18 1.62 11.54
N MET A 837 35.60 1.77 12.73
CA MET A 837 35.93 2.74 13.81
C MET A 837 36.33 4.18 13.44
N MET A 838 35.48 5.13 13.87
CA MET A 838 35.78 5.96 15.05
C MET A 838 34.50 6.45 15.70
#